data_AF-U6RCJ6-F1
#
_entry.id   AF-U6RCJ6-F1
#
_cell.length_a   1.000
_cell.length_b   1.000
_cell.length_c   1.000
_cell.angle_alpha   90.00
_cell.angle_beta   90.00
_cell.angle_gamma   90.00
#
_symmetry.space_group_name_H-M   'P 1'
#
loop_
_entity.id
_entity.type
_entity.pdbx_description
1 polymer ?
#
loop_
_entity_poly.entity_id
_entity_poly.type
_entity_poly.pdbx_seq_one_letter_code
_entity_poly.pdbx_strand_id
1 'polypeptide(L)'
;MEILKRSSNTENQQPSHSCFAFNEFYRTAIIKNIGVERENQYKNGQTPKPHIQCESSHAMGNSMGNVRDLFDLYEHYPALTGEFIWDWKDQGLKMDIPGKVGETYWAYGGDFGDKPNDGNFCTNGVIFSDYSISAKSYNTKKIYQPIEFSLKEDNKTFVLKSKLTFETIDYLNVTYSVLEDGKVIKTGTIGDAAIPAGETMEVAIDALPKDIKEDAEYFIRFSATQKEATWWAEAGYEVASEQIQLKDARKSPYQVPEKGNLKVEQNAKSITVTGANFKATFSVTEGTLESYVLNGKSIICEPLKLNVFRAPTDNDKTHTADWDKMGLRNLRVKAGTWTVKESDTRNTVDLSVTNVYTATLPYTFTTQTAFKVMDDGTIFVSSVIDPAVKNVVLPKVGYVLEMPEGFENFTWFGRGPWDSYLDRKEACFEGVYNSTVNEQWTGFVLPQEMGNKEEVRWMSMTDAEGTGVLFIAPDKMAASVAHWRAGDMYVNRDNRVKHPYQMNFRKNTVVCLDARNRALGNASCGPDVREAYELKADNTIFNFIISPIAEEKTNDQLSEKARISSPVCSPVKIEKDAKGSIILSTTTTGATIYYSVNEGEFQLYKQPVAMLQGGTIKAYCTQTGYFDSMTTSADINLFVDKSLWKVVSCSSQQGGGEKVENAIDGDESTIWHTQYGSNEPEPPHEIVVDMAQTYRVEEFIYQGRKDGSNGRIKEYEIYFSNNPDVWGAPAASGAFSDTPDPQHVKITTKPSARYFKLIAKSEVNNKAWAAVAELGIEASAVVDDSEENCEVLLPGQYYIKDVVSGLYLQLKHDTGSNYEGEFCINPLDKNNEAFIFNIAKVNGFTSFYNLKVDGKYMNKGEGSWRCGIGTETANKDGWVQMETQDDCTFKMRGMWQTSKYFNLDKHVKGSYIYADKAEGAIWELEKLGGVSIIPVASATGISVSPSVSTGEVVIRTPGKAAIKVMDMGGCILANYQSEGELTVAMNYSNGMYLVGVTADQMPSVATYKVMLCK
;
A
#
# COMPACT_ATOMS: atom_id res chain seq x y z
N MET A 1 -14.40 46.75 2.65
CA MET A 1 -15.05 46.68 3.98
C MET A 1 -16.55 46.37 3.96
N GLU A 2 -17.26 46.43 2.82
CA GLU A 2 -18.71 46.08 2.76
C GLU A 2 -19.01 44.61 2.36
N ILE A 3 -18.02 43.86 1.88
CA ILE A 3 -18.17 42.43 1.51
C ILE A 3 -18.13 41.51 2.75
N LEU A 4 -17.57 41.97 3.88
CA LEU A 4 -17.42 41.18 5.11
C LEU A 4 -18.64 41.19 6.05
N LYS A 5 -19.71 41.96 5.75
CA LYS A 5 -20.87 42.12 6.66
C LYS A 5 -22.08 41.23 6.36
N ARG A 6 -22.06 40.40 5.32
CA ARG A 6 -23.22 39.54 4.96
C ARG A 6 -23.18 38.09 5.46
N SER A 7 -22.13 37.67 6.18
CA SER A 7 -21.98 36.26 6.62
C SER A 7 -22.29 35.99 8.09
N SER A 8 -22.68 36.99 8.90
CA SER A 8 -22.71 36.83 10.37
C SER A 8 -24.05 36.40 10.98
N ASN A 9 -24.98 35.80 10.23
CA ASN A 9 -26.25 35.30 10.78
C ASN A 9 -26.55 33.87 10.28
N THR A 10 -25.89 32.88 10.86
CA THR A 10 -26.40 31.51 11.02
C THR A 10 -25.48 30.76 11.98
N GLU A 11 -25.97 30.45 13.17
CA GLU A 11 -25.39 29.46 14.08
C GLU A 11 -25.51 28.08 13.42
N ASN A 12 -24.44 27.64 12.75
CA ASN A 12 -24.09 26.24 12.53
C ASN A 12 -22.65 26.20 12.03
N GLN A 13 -21.77 25.51 12.76
CA GLN A 13 -20.40 25.24 12.35
C GLN A 13 -20.41 24.40 11.06
N GLN A 14 -20.28 25.07 9.90
CA GLN A 14 -19.83 24.44 8.65
C GLN A 14 -18.44 25.00 8.30
N PRO A 15 -17.56 24.19 7.67
CA PRO A 15 -16.26 24.68 7.19
C PRO A 15 -16.49 25.81 6.19
N SER A 16 -15.60 26.81 6.19
CA SER A 16 -15.66 28.00 5.34
C SER A 16 -16.03 27.69 3.87
N HIS A 17 -17.25 28.06 3.48
CA HIS A 17 -17.78 27.94 2.10
C HIS A 17 -16.98 28.70 1.04
N SER A 18 -16.01 29.53 1.40
CA SER A 18 -15.16 30.26 0.43
C SER A 18 -14.25 29.32 -0.35
N CYS A 19 -13.69 28.27 0.28
CA CYS A 19 -12.66 27.43 -0.35
C CYS A 19 -13.22 26.51 -1.47
N PHE A 20 -14.51 26.18 -1.43
CA PHE A 20 -15.14 25.30 -2.44
C PHE A 20 -15.26 25.98 -3.82
N ALA A 21 -15.46 27.30 -3.86
CA ALA A 21 -15.52 28.02 -5.13
C ALA A 21 -14.14 28.05 -5.83
N PHE A 22 -13.04 28.11 -5.08
CA PHE A 22 -11.69 28.22 -5.62
C PHE A 22 -11.15 26.93 -6.27
N ASN A 23 -11.59 25.76 -5.79
CA ASN A 23 -11.01 24.47 -6.20
C ASN A 23 -11.32 24.07 -7.67
N GLU A 24 -12.39 24.63 -8.27
CA GLU A 24 -12.69 24.39 -9.68
C GLU A 24 -11.92 25.35 -10.60
N PHE A 25 -11.84 26.65 -10.31
CA PHE A 25 -11.29 27.63 -11.27
C PHE A 25 -9.79 27.51 -11.52
N TYR A 26 -9.03 26.93 -10.60
CA TYR A 26 -7.56 26.79 -10.70
C TYR A 26 -7.08 25.56 -11.47
N ARG A 27 -7.98 24.69 -11.92
CA ARG A 27 -7.55 23.48 -12.65
C ARG A 27 -7.03 23.87 -14.02
N THR A 28 -5.79 23.46 -14.33
CA THR A 28 -5.16 23.63 -15.66
C THR A 28 -6.10 23.17 -16.80
N ALA A 29 -6.89 22.11 -16.58
CA ALA A 29 -7.88 21.64 -17.55
C ALA A 29 -9.01 22.64 -17.82
N ILE A 30 -9.50 23.34 -16.78
CA ILE A 30 -10.55 24.37 -16.93
C ILE A 30 -9.99 25.59 -17.66
N ILE A 31 -8.78 26.04 -17.29
CA ILE A 31 -8.09 27.15 -17.98
C ILE A 31 -7.86 26.81 -19.46
N LYS A 32 -7.43 25.58 -19.77
CA LYS A 32 -7.30 25.09 -21.13
C LYS A 32 -8.65 25.10 -21.87
N ASN A 33 -9.72 24.62 -21.25
CA ASN A 33 -11.05 24.62 -21.86
C ASN A 33 -11.54 26.03 -22.16
N ILE A 34 -11.31 26.99 -21.26
CA ILE A 34 -11.58 28.42 -21.51
C ILE A 34 -10.77 28.87 -22.73
N GLY A 35 -9.46 28.57 -22.79
CA GLY A 35 -8.61 28.89 -23.93
C GLY A 35 -9.17 28.38 -25.26
N VAL A 36 -9.53 27.10 -25.32
CA VAL A 36 -10.13 26.46 -26.51
C VAL A 36 -11.48 27.09 -26.87
N GLU A 37 -12.34 27.33 -25.89
CA GLU A 37 -13.64 27.97 -26.11
C GLU A 37 -13.46 29.37 -26.72
N ARG A 38 -12.58 30.20 -26.15
CA ARG A 38 -12.31 31.55 -26.65
C ARG A 38 -11.67 31.55 -28.03
N GLU A 39 -10.77 30.60 -28.30
CA GLU A 39 -10.19 30.42 -29.63
C GLU A 39 -11.27 30.08 -30.67
N ASN A 40 -12.21 29.20 -30.32
CA ASN A 40 -13.34 28.85 -31.18
C ASN A 40 -14.31 30.02 -31.39
N GLN A 41 -14.57 30.82 -30.36
CA GLN A 41 -15.34 32.07 -30.48
C GLN A 41 -14.68 33.00 -31.53
N TYR A 42 -13.36 33.21 -31.41
CA TYR A 42 -12.60 34.02 -32.35
C TYR A 42 -12.66 33.48 -33.79
N LYS A 43 -12.43 32.17 -33.99
CA LYS A 43 -12.53 31.51 -35.31
C LYS A 43 -13.92 31.66 -35.94
N ASN A 44 -14.97 31.78 -35.13
CA ASN A 44 -16.35 31.99 -35.57
C ASN A 44 -16.72 33.49 -35.73
N GLY A 45 -15.74 34.39 -35.75
CA GLY A 45 -15.95 35.83 -35.95
C GLY A 45 -16.51 36.56 -34.73
N GLN A 46 -16.49 35.93 -33.54
CA GLN A 46 -16.85 36.58 -32.29
C GLN A 46 -15.63 37.25 -31.64
N THR A 47 -15.86 38.22 -30.76
CA THR A 47 -14.79 38.84 -29.96
C THR A 47 -14.80 38.23 -28.56
N PRO A 48 -13.96 37.23 -28.27
CA PRO A 48 -13.87 36.66 -26.93
C PRO A 48 -13.40 37.72 -25.92
N LYS A 49 -13.95 37.67 -24.70
CA LYS A 49 -13.41 38.46 -23.60
C LYS A 49 -12.07 37.85 -23.15
N PRO A 50 -11.06 38.68 -22.82
CA PRO A 50 -9.83 38.16 -22.22
C PRO A 50 -10.16 37.53 -20.86
N HIS A 51 -9.42 36.47 -20.53
CA HIS A 51 -9.47 35.81 -19.25
C HIS A 51 -8.19 36.15 -18.48
N ILE A 52 -8.35 36.63 -17.25
CA ILE A 52 -7.26 36.90 -16.32
C ILE A 52 -7.66 36.34 -14.97
N GLN A 53 -6.77 35.56 -14.37
CA GLN A 53 -7.01 35.02 -13.04
C GLN A 53 -6.65 36.08 -12.00
N CYS A 54 -7.65 36.60 -11.27
CA CYS A 54 -7.46 37.65 -10.26
C CYS A 54 -6.65 37.19 -9.04
N GLU A 55 -6.63 35.88 -8.82
CA GLU A 55 -5.80 35.14 -7.87
C GLU A 55 -5.41 33.85 -8.61
N SER A 56 -4.25 33.26 -8.34
CA SER A 56 -3.75 31.98 -8.90
C SER A 56 -2.55 31.50 -8.09
N SER A 57 -2.09 30.27 -8.34
CA SER A 57 -0.79 29.76 -7.87
C SER A 57 -0.54 30.00 -6.38
N HIS A 58 -1.49 29.61 -5.52
CA HIS A 58 -1.49 29.95 -4.10
C HIS A 58 -0.18 29.55 -3.40
N ALA A 59 0.51 30.52 -2.81
CA ALA A 59 1.91 30.39 -2.38
C ALA A 59 2.08 30.09 -0.88
N MET A 60 1.07 29.53 -0.21
CA MET A 60 1.15 29.13 1.21
C MET A 60 2.19 28.05 1.48
N GLY A 61 3.10 28.30 2.42
CA GLY A 61 4.16 27.34 2.78
C GLY A 61 5.05 26.96 1.59
N ASN A 62 5.42 25.67 1.52
CA ASN A 62 6.15 25.12 0.39
C ASN A 62 5.16 24.72 -0.73
N SER A 63 4.93 25.65 -1.68
CA SER A 63 3.85 25.56 -2.69
C SER A 63 4.31 26.07 -4.06
N MET A 64 3.36 26.53 -4.89
CA MET A 64 3.54 26.99 -6.28
C MET A 64 4.07 25.87 -7.19
N GLY A 65 3.50 24.68 -7.03
CA GLY A 65 3.67 23.60 -8.00
C GLY A 65 2.96 23.95 -9.32
N ASN A 66 3.44 23.44 -10.44
CA ASN A 66 2.81 23.49 -11.78
C ASN A 66 2.62 24.88 -12.43
N VAL A 67 3.21 25.95 -11.88
CA VAL A 67 3.10 27.31 -12.44
C VAL A 67 3.55 27.36 -13.91
N ARG A 68 4.56 26.55 -14.29
CA ARG A 68 5.01 26.46 -15.69
C ARG A 68 3.87 26.00 -16.61
N ASP A 69 3.10 25.00 -16.20
CA ASP A 69 2.01 24.46 -17.01
C ASP A 69 0.87 25.47 -17.22
N LEU A 70 0.55 26.25 -16.18
CA LEU A 70 -0.42 27.33 -16.29
C LEU A 70 0.10 28.41 -17.26
N PHE A 71 1.38 28.77 -17.14
CA PHE A 71 1.97 29.79 -17.98
C PHE A 71 2.07 29.36 -19.45
N ASP A 72 2.36 28.08 -19.71
CA ASP A 72 2.31 27.50 -21.06
C ASP A 72 0.95 27.67 -21.73
N LEU A 73 -0.15 27.56 -20.97
CA LEU A 73 -1.48 27.84 -21.49
C LEU A 73 -1.69 29.32 -21.82
N TYR A 74 -1.20 30.22 -20.97
CA TYR A 74 -1.29 31.67 -21.22
C TYR A 74 -0.49 32.08 -22.47
N GLU A 75 0.67 31.46 -22.70
CA GLU A 75 1.49 31.73 -23.89
C GLU A 75 0.92 31.07 -25.15
N HIS A 76 0.09 30.03 -25.01
CA HIS A 76 -0.51 29.32 -26.14
C HIS A 76 -1.81 29.97 -26.64
N TYR A 77 -2.74 30.35 -25.76
CA TYR A 77 -4.07 30.85 -26.14
C TYR A 77 -4.15 32.38 -26.02
N PRO A 78 -4.36 33.13 -27.12
CA PRO A 78 -4.32 34.61 -27.10
C PRO A 78 -5.31 35.30 -26.15
N ALA A 79 -6.44 34.65 -25.84
CA ALA A 79 -7.44 35.20 -24.93
C ALA A 79 -7.12 34.94 -23.45
N LEU A 80 -6.12 34.12 -23.14
CA LEU A 80 -5.66 33.90 -21.77
C LEU A 80 -4.52 34.88 -21.47
N THR A 81 -4.78 35.85 -20.61
CA THR A 81 -3.94 37.05 -20.44
C THR A 81 -3.15 37.06 -19.13
N GLY A 82 -2.96 35.89 -18.52
CA GLY A 82 -2.12 35.70 -17.34
C GLY A 82 -2.88 35.60 -16.01
N GLU A 83 -2.16 35.88 -14.94
CA GLU A 83 -2.62 35.68 -13.56
C GLU A 83 -2.03 36.71 -12.58
N PHE A 84 -2.65 36.81 -11.40
CA PHE A 84 -2.08 37.42 -10.21
C PHE A 84 -1.85 36.33 -9.16
N ILE A 85 -0.60 36.12 -8.75
CA ILE A 85 -0.25 35.12 -7.72
C ILE A 85 -0.80 35.56 -6.36
N TRP A 86 -1.38 34.63 -5.60
CA TRP A 86 -1.76 34.85 -4.20
C TRP A 86 -0.72 34.25 -3.23
N ASP A 87 0.01 35.03 -2.44
CA ASP A 87 0.16 36.48 -2.51
C ASP A 87 1.63 36.89 -2.37
N TRP A 88 1.90 38.19 -2.22
CA TRP A 88 3.27 38.68 -2.23
C TRP A 88 4.07 38.21 -1.00
N LYS A 89 3.56 38.41 0.22
CA LYS A 89 4.34 38.34 1.46
C LYS A 89 3.55 37.67 2.59
N ASP A 90 4.21 36.76 3.32
CA ASP A 90 3.67 36.21 4.56
C ASP A 90 3.32 37.32 5.55
N GLN A 91 2.11 37.25 6.12
CA GLN A 91 1.60 38.23 7.08
C GLN A 91 1.92 37.82 8.53
N GLY A 92 3.14 37.31 8.76
CA GLY A 92 3.62 36.97 10.10
C GLY A 92 3.96 38.23 10.91
N LEU A 93 3.59 38.23 12.19
CA LEU A 93 3.90 39.32 13.13
C LEU A 93 4.99 38.89 14.10
N LYS A 94 6.00 39.74 14.33
CA LYS A 94 7.05 39.40 15.31
C LYS A 94 6.48 39.35 16.72
N MET A 95 6.79 38.27 17.44
CA MET A 95 6.51 38.10 18.86
C MET A 95 7.74 37.54 19.58
N ASP A 96 7.92 37.86 20.84
CA ASP A 96 9.02 37.34 21.65
C ASP A 96 8.84 35.82 21.86
N ILE A 97 9.93 35.07 21.75
CA ILE A 97 9.92 33.64 22.08
C ILE A 97 9.70 33.49 23.59
N PRO A 98 8.69 32.71 24.02
CA PRO A 98 8.42 32.52 25.44
C PRO A 98 9.65 32.05 26.22
N GLY A 99 10.03 32.80 27.26
CA GLY A 99 11.16 32.48 28.12
C GLY A 99 12.55 32.84 27.56
N LYS A 100 12.65 33.43 26.36
CA LYS A 100 13.91 33.86 25.76
C LYS A 100 13.90 35.35 25.43
N VAL A 101 14.55 36.14 26.29
CA VAL A 101 14.60 37.61 26.14
C VAL A 101 15.42 38.00 24.90
N GLY A 102 14.81 38.80 24.01
CA GLY A 102 15.49 39.35 22.83
C GLY A 102 15.48 38.44 21.60
N GLU A 103 14.95 37.22 21.70
CA GLU A 103 14.71 36.35 20.54
C GLU A 103 13.24 36.42 20.13
N THR A 104 12.98 36.54 18.82
CA THR A 104 11.62 36.68 18.28
C THR A 104 11.30 35.57 17.28
N TYR A 105 10.03 35.25 17.12
CA TYR A 105 9.51 34.39 16.05
C TYR A 105 8.40 35.10 15.26
N TRP A 106 8.05 34.55 14.10
CA TRP A 106 6.92 35.00 13.29
C TRP A 106 5.63 34.31 13.77
N ALA A 107 4.78 35.05 14.47
CA ALA A 107 3.48 34.60 14.96
C ALA A 107 2.40 34.70 13.88
N TYR A 108 1.38 33.84 13.99
CA TYR A 108 0.20 33.82 13.13
C TYR A 108 -1.09 33.67 13.97
N GLY A 109 -2.25 33.48 13.32
CA GLY A 109 -3.55 33.40 13.98
C GLY A 109 -3.58 32.40 15.15
N GLY A 110 -4.10 32.82 16.29
CA GLY A 110 -4.18 32.03 17.52
C GLY A 110 -3.02 32.24 18.50
N ASP A 111 -1.86 32.75 18.06
CA ASP A 111 -0.75 33.06 18.97
C ASP A 111 -1.04 34.26 19.88
N PHE A 112 -2.01 35.11 19.50
CA PHE A 112 -2.43 36.28 20.28
C PHE A 112 -3.61 35.98 21.22
N GLY A 113 -4.03 34.72 21.31
CA GLY A 113 -5.23 34.30 22.05
C GLY A 113 -6.55 34.66 21.37
N ASP A 114 -6.49 35.14 20.13
CA ASP A 114 -7.61 35.52 19.28
C ASP A 114 -8.48 34.31 18.89
N LYS A 115 -9.81 34.48 18.97
CA LYS A 115 -10.82 33.45 18.68
C LYS A 115 -12.07 34.09 18.04
N PRO A 116 -12.60 33.56 16.92
CA PRO A 116 -12.00 32.49 16.10
C PRO A 116 -10.71 32.98 15.39
N ASN A 117 -9.89 32.04 14.92
CA ASN A 117 -8.73 32.29 14.06
C ASN A 117 -8.58 31.15 13.05
N ASP A 118 -7.87 31.41 11.95
CA ASP A 118 -7.62 30.45 10.86
C ASP A 118 -6.14 30.00 10.79
N GLY A 119 -5.42 30.01 11.93
CA GLY A 119 -4.05 29.52 12.03
C GLY A 119 -3.07 30.24 11.09
N ASN A 120 -2.25 29.46 10.37
CA ASN A 120 -1.22 29.96 9.45
C ASN A 120 -1.77 30.32 8.05
N PHE A 121 -3.09 30.36 7.85
CA PHE A 121 -3.67 30.72 6.55
C PHE A 121 -3.34 32.16 6.11
N CYS A 122 -2.72 32.98 6.97
CA CYS A 122 -2.16 34.29 6.61
C CYS A 122 -0.70 34.26 6.11
N THR A 123 -0.08 33.07 6.00
CA THR A 123 1.31 32.88 5.54
C THR A 123 1.32 32.36 4.10
N ASN A 124 0.94 33.23 3.15
CA ASN A 124 0.75 32.88 1.74
C ASN A 124 1.77 33.50 0.78
N GLY A 125 2.89 34.00 1.28
CA GLY A 125 3.79 34.85 0.51
C GLY A 125 4.69 34.09 -0.45
N VAL A 126 4.85 34.65 -1.66
CA VAL A 126 5.99 34.34 -2.54
C VAL A 126 7.31 34.72 -1.87
N ILE A 127 7.34 35.73 -1.00
CA ILE A 127 8.47 36.07 -0.10
C ILE A 127 8.09 35.89 1.37
N PHE A 128 9.10 35.71 2.23
CA PHE A 128 8.91 35.47 3.65
C PHE A 128 8.55 36.75 4.43
N SER A 129 8.12 36.58 5.69
CA SER A 129 7.68 37.68 6.58
C SER A 129 8.76 38.77 6.81
N ASP A 130 10.03 38.40 6.68
CA ASP A 130 11.20 39.28 6.83
C ASP A 130 11.70 39.90 5.52
N TYR A 131 10.95 39.72 4.42
CA TYR A 131 11.33 40.09 3.05
C TYR A 131 12.43 39.25 2.40
N SER A 132 12.90 38.19 3.06
CA SER A 132 13.82 37.26 2.41
C SER A 132 13.13 36.52 1.24
N ILE A 133 13.91 36.27 0.20
CA ILE A 133 13.45 35.71 -1.07
C ILE A 133 13.33 34.19 -0.93
N SER A 134 12.24 33.60 -1.43
CA SER A 134 12.05 32.15 -1.40
C SER A 134 12.36 31.50 -2.75
N ALA A 135 12.50 30.17 -2.76
CA ALA A 135 12.61 29.40 -4.01
C ALA A 135 11.43 29.67 -4.97
N LYS A 136 10.23 29.94 -4.43
CA LYS A 136 9.05 30.31 -5.21
C LYS A 136 9.28 31.58 -6.01
N SER A 137 9.93 32.59 -5.40
CA SER A 137 10.21 33.87 -6.07
C SER A 137 11.17 33.71 -7.26
N TYR A 138 12.22 32.90 -7.10
CA TYR A 138 13.16 32.61 -8.19
C TYR A 138 12.45 31.86 -9.33
N ASN A 139 11.61 30.89 -9.00
CA ASN A 139 10.83 30.14 -9.99
C ASN A 139 9.88 31.06 -10.79
N THR A 140 9.17 31.96 -10.10
CA THR A 140 8.33 32.97 -10.75
C THR A 140 9.16 33.87 -11.66
N LYS A 141 10.31 34.37 -11.21
CA LYS A 141 11.22 35.19 -12.04
C LYS A 141 11.61 34.48 -13.33
N LYS A 142 11.97 33.20 -13.26
CA LYS A 142 12.37 32.39 -14.42
C LYS A 142 11.21 32.23 -15.42
N ILE A 143 10.01 31.92 -14.95
CA ILE A 143 8.85 31.68 -15.82
C ILE A 143 8.40 32.99 -16.49
N TYR A 144 8.44 34.10 -15.76
CA TYR A 144 7.92 35.41 -16.21
C TYR A 144 8.96 36.23 -17.00
N GLN A 145 10.14 35.66 -17.25
CA GLN A 145 11.26 36.39 -17.85
C GLN A 145 10.93 36.91 -19.27
N PRO A 146 11.57 38.03 -19.69
CA PRO A 146 11.24 38.72 -20.95
C PRO A 146 11.78 38.06 -22.22
N ILE A 147 12.61 37.01 -22.09
CA ILE A 147 13.24 36.34 -23.23
C ILE A 147 13.10 34.83 -23.08
N GLU A 148 12.64 34.18 -24.13
CA GLU A 148 12.65 32.72 -24.27
C GLU A 148 13.87 32.29 -25.09
N PHE A 149 14.51 31.20 -24.68
CA PHE A 149 15.64 30.58 -25.37
C PHE A 149 15.28 29.15 -25.73
N SER A 150 15.52 28.74 -26.97
CA SER A 150 15.31 27.36 -27.41
C SER A 150 16.38 26.91 -28.40
N LEU A 151 16.45 25.60 -28.63
CA LEU A 151 17.37 24.96 -29.55
C LEU A 151 16.58 24.33 -30.70
N LYS A 152 17.00 24.59 -31.94
CA LYS A 152 16.44 23.93 -33.11
C LYS A 152 16.92 22.48 -33.21
N GLU A 153 16.20 21.69 -34.01
CA GLU A 153 16.50 20.27 -34.28
C GLU A 153 17.90 20.01 -34.86
N ASP A 154 18.57 21.04 -35.41
CA ASP A 154 19.94 20.94 -35.91
C ASP A 154 21.02 20.89 -34.81
N ASN A 155 20.62 21.04 -33.53
CA ASN A 155 21.46 21.07 -32.33
C ASN A 155 22.58 22.13 -32.34
N LYS A 156 22.47 23.17 -33.18
CA LYS A 156 23.49 24.23 -33.32
C LYS A 156 22.92 25.63 -33.41
N THR A 157 21.66 25.74 -33.82
CA THR A 157 20.97 27.01 -33.97
C THR A 157 20.06 27.26 -32.76
N PHE A 158 20.39 28.31 -32.01
CA PHE A 158 19.62 28.77 -30.86
C PHE A 158 18.66 29.88 -31.29
N VAL A 159 17.45 29.86 -30.77
CA VAL A 159 16.43 30.87 -31.01
C VAL A 159 16.24 31.69 -29.73
N LEU A 160 16.40 33.00 -29.84
CA LEU A 160 16.08 33.96 -28.80
C LEU A 160 14.80 34.68 -29.21
N LYS A 161 13.77 34.63 -28.38
CA LYS A 161 12.47 35.26 -28.66
C LYS A 161 12.16 36.31 -27.61
N SER A 162 11.85 37.53 -28.07
CA SER A 162 11.34 38.57 -27.18
C SER A 162 9.91 38.27 -26.78
N LYS A 163 9.65 38.19 -25.46
CA LYS A 163 8.30 38.09 -24.89
C LYS A 163 7.69 39.46 -24.57
N LEU A 164 8.40 40.55 -24.87
CA LEU A 164 7.90 41.91 -24.67
C LEU A 164 6.87 42.29 -25.75
N THR A 165 5.96 43.20 -25.39
CA THR A 165 4.90 43.69 -26.29
C THR A 165 5.22 45.03 -26.96
N PHE A 166 6.07 45.86 -26.35
CA PHE A 166 6.27 47.25 -26.81
C PHE A 166 7.73 47.63 -27.08
N GLU A 167 8.68 47.00 -26.40
CA GLU A 167 10.08 47.41 -26.40
C GLU A 167 10.98 46.36 -27.08
N THR A 168 12.07 46.86 -27.67
CA THR A 168 13.18 46.02 -28.14
C THR A 168 14.07 45.67 -26.94
N ILE A 169 14.69 44.50 -26.93
CA ILE A 169 15.55 44.05 -25.81
C ILE A 169 16.99 44.60 -25.88
N ASP A 170 17.26 45.65 -26.66
CA ASP A 170 18.60 46.20 -26.89
C ASP A 170 19.23 46.86 -25.64
N TYR A 171 18.43 47.09 -24.60
CA TYR A 171 18.88 47.48 -23.26
C TYR A 171 19.53 46.33 -22.47
N LEU A 172 19.49 45.09 -22.98
CA LEU A 172 20.06 43.89 -22.35
C LEU A 172 21.35 43.44 -23.03
N ASN A 173 22.31 42.99 -22.22
CA ASN A 173 23.49 42.27 -22.67
C ASN A 173 23.22 40.77 -22.58
N VAL A 174 23.31 40.05 -23.71
CA VAL A 174 23.05 38.61 -23.78
C VAL A 174 24.36 37.84 -23.93
N THR A 175 24.64 37.00 -22.95
CA THR A 175 25.85 36.16 -22.89
C THR A 175 25.49 34.70 -22.80
N TYR A 176 26.45 33.83 -23.10
CA TYR A 176 26.32 32.40 -22.86
C TYR A 176 27.58 31.83 -22.20
N SER A 177 27.40 30.74 -21.48
CA SER A 177 28.47 29.87 -20.98
C SER A 177 28.21 28.43 -21.38
N VAL A 178 29.26 27.69 -21.72
CA VAL A 178 29.20 26.23 -21.93
C VAL A 178 29.78 25.58 -20.69
N LEU A 179 29.06 24.59 -20.16
CA LEU A 179 29.38 23.89 -18.93
C LEU A 179 29.69 22.43 -19.21
N GLU A 180 30.75 21.90 -18.60
CA GLU A 180 31.08 20.47 -18.50
C GLU A 180 30.84 20.05 -17.04
N ASP A 181 29.90 19.14 -16.78
CA ASP A 181 29.51 18.73 -15.42
C ASP A 181 29.28 19.92 -14.47
N GLY A 182 28.62 20.97 -14.96
CA GLY A 182 28.36 22.21 -14.19
C GLY A 182 29.55 23.18 -14.09
N LYS A 183 30.74 22.83 -14.58
CA LYS A 183 31.90 23.73 -14.65
C LYS A 183 31.91 24.53 -15.94
N VAL A 184 32.01 25.85 -15.85
CA VAL A 184 32.16 26.72 -17.04
C VAL A 184 33.49 26.46 -17.74
N ILE A 185 33.44 26.04 -19.01
CA ILE A 185 34.62 25.77 -19.86
C ILE A 185 34.79 26.78 -21.00
N LYS A 186 33.73 27.49 -21.36
CA LYS A 186 33.72 28.50 -22.43
C LYS A 186 32.67 29.55 -22.13
N THR A 187 32.94 30.79 -22.48
CA THR A 187 31.96 31.88 -22.43
C THR A 187 31.93 32.61 -23.78
N GLY A 188 30.84 33.30 -24.05
CA GLY A 188 30.71 34.15 -25.23
C GLY A 188 29.58 35.17 -25.09
N THR A 189 29.55 36.11 -26.02
CA THR A 189 28.52 37.15 -26.13
C THR A 189 27.73 36.93 -27.41
N ILE A 190 26.42 37.00 -27.32
CA ILE A 190 25.59 37.27 -28.50
C ILE A 190 25.77 38.77 -28.76
N GLY A 191 26.01 39.19 -30.01
CA GLY A 191 26.33 40.60 -30.36
C GLY A 191 25.22 41.60 -30.02
N ASP A 192 24.99 42.62 -30.84
CA ASP A 192 23.83 43.52 -30.61
C ASP A 192 22.51 42.74 -30.77
N ALA A 193 21.98 42.26 -29.65
CA ALA A 193 20.72 41.54 -29.54
C ALA A 193 19.54 42.53 -29.55
N ALA A 194 19.39 43.30 -30.63
CA ALA A 194 18.25 44.20 -30.82
C ALA A 194 17.05 43.41 -31.36
N ILE A 195 16.42 42.57 -30.52
CA ILE A 195 15.22 41.80 -30.90
C ILE A 195 13.98 42.64 -30.63
N PRO A 196 13.20 43.05 -31.65
CA PRO A 196 11.97 43.80 -31.45
C PRO A 196 10.94 43.00 -30.64
N ALA A 197 9.92 43.70 -30.12
CA ALA A 197 8.81 43.09 -29.39
C ALA A 197 8.17 41.94 -30.20
N GLY A 198 8.06 40.76 -29.59
CA GLY A 198 7.46 39.55 -30.18
C GLY A 198 8.27 38.83 -31.26
N GLU A 199 9.38 39.42 -31.73
CA GLU A 199 10.22 38.86 -32.79
C GLU A 199 11.26 37.87 -32.26
N THR A 200 11.93 37.17 -33.17
CA THR A 200 12.99 36.20 -32.88
C THR A 200 14.32 36.57 -33.52
N MET A 201 15.41 36.10 -32.91
CA MET A 201 16.75 36.10 -33.47
C MET A 201 17.30 34.68 -33.42
N GLU A 202 17.95 34.25 -34.49
CA GLU A 202 18.64 32.96 -34.56
C GLU A 202 20.14 33.16 -34.50
N VAL A 203 20.81 32.34 -33.69
CA VAL A 203 22.26 32.38 -33.53
C VAL A 203 22.81 30.97 -33.63
N ALA A 204 23.70 30.75 -34.60
CA ALA A 204 24.47 29.51 -34.69
C ALA A 204 25.65 29.58 -33.72
N ILE A 205 25.72 28.64 -32.77
CA ILE A 205 26.80 28.55 -31.79
C ILE A 205 27.41 27.15 -31.86
N ASP A 206 28.69 27.08 -32.22
CA ASP A 206 29.48 25.86 -32.06
C ASP A 206 29.91 25.74 -30.59
N ALA A 207 28.98 25.23 -29.77
CA ALA A 207 29.08 25.26 -28.32
C ALA A 207 30.02 24.18 -27.77
N LEU A 208 29.97 22.96 -28.30
CA LEU A 208 30.75 21.84 -27.80
C LEU A 208 32.26 22.04 -28.06
N PRO A 209 33.13 21.65 -27.11
CA PRO A 209 34.58 21.67 -27.33
C PRO A 209 34.98 20.63 -28.38
N LYS A 210 36.19 20.76 -28.96
CA LYS A 210 36.72 19.77 -29.91
C LYS A 210 37.04 18.42 -29.23
N ASP A 211 37.58 18.49 -28.02
CA ASP A 211 37.96 17.32 -27.23
C ASP A 211 36.88 17.04 -26.17
N ILE A 212 35.77 16.42 -26.62
CA ILE A 212 34.64 16.07 -25.76
C ILE A 212 35.02 14.90 -24.85
N LYS A 213 34.62 14.99 -23.58
CA LYS A 213 34.67 13.86 -22.65
C LYS A 213 33.37 13.09 -22.73
N GLU A 214 33.44 11.82 -23.13
CA GLU A 214 32.23 11.01 -23.34
C GLU A 214 31.45 10.77 -22.04
N ASP A 215 32.13 10.74 -20.90
CA ASP A 215 31.61 10.50 -19.56
C ASP A 215 31.14 11.76 -18.82
N ALA A 216 31.12 12.92 -19.51
CA ALA A 216 30.65 14.19 -18.97
C ALA A 216 29.36 14.68 -19.65
N GLU A 217 28.55 15.44 -18.89
CA GLU A 217 27.38 16.15 -19.40
C GLU A 217 27.78 17.56 -19.85
N TYR A 218 27.20 18.01 -20.97
CA TYR A 218 27.43 19.35 -21.50
C TYR A 218 26.14 20.16 -21.59
N PHE A 219 26.23 21.41 -21.13
CA PHE A 219 25.13 22.37 -21.16
C PHE A 219 25.60 23.68 -21.79
N ILE A 220 24.66 24.44 -22.33
CA ILE A 220 24.83 25.86 -22.59
C ILE A 220 23.84 26.64 -21.73
N ARG A 221 24.34 27.65 -21.01
CA ARG A 221 23.51 28.57 -20.22
C ARG A 221 23.54 29.95 -20.85
N PHE A 222 22.39 30.48 -21.20
CA PHE A 222 22.20 31.86 -21.60
C PHE A 222 21.89 32.75 -20.40
N SER A 223 22.36 33.99 -20.44
CA SER A 223 22.11 35.01 -19.42
C SER A 223 21.92 36.37 -20.09
N ALA A 224 20.76 37.00 -19.85
CA ALA A 224 20.47 38.36 -20.27
C ALA A 224 20.49 39.29 -19.05
N THR A 225 21.36 40.30 -19.09
CA THR A 225 21.63 41.21 -17.97
C THR A 225 21.38 42.65 -18.35
N GLN A 226 20.97 43.49 -17.39
CA GLN A 226 20.83 44.93 -17.59
C GLN A 226 22.17 45.55 -18.02
N LYS A 227 22.19 46.31 -19.14
CA LYS A 227 23.39 47.06 -19.54
C LYS A 227 23.70 48.21 -18.58
N GLU A 228 22.66 48.93 -18.17
CA GLU A 228 22.72 50.12 -17.33
C GLU A 228 21.86 49.94 -16.07
N ALA A 229 22.15 50.72 -15.03
CA ALA A 229 21.33 50.73 -13.84
C ALA A 229 19.95 51.34 -14.12
N THR A 230 18.93 50.74 -13.54
CA THR A 230 17.54 51.20 -13.56
C THR A 230 17.11 51.60 -12.15
N TRP A 231 15.91 52.16 -12.00
CA TRP A 231 15.40 52.51 -10.67
C TRP A 231 15.14 51.29 -9.75
N TRP A 232 15.05 50.07 -10.31
CA TRP A 232 14.69 48.84 -9.59
C TRP A 232 15.80 47.78 -9.56
N ALA A 233 16.82 47.90 -10.41
CA ALA A 233 17.95 46.97 -10.46
C ALA A 233 19.22 47.67 -10.95
N GLU A 234 20.34 47.24 -10.39
CA GLU A 234 21.68 47.65 -10.79
C GLU A 234 22.05 47.17 -12.20
N ALA A 235 23.05 47.80 -12.81
CA ALA A 235 23.68 47.28 -14.02
C ALA A 235 24.24 45.87 -13.76
N GLY A 236 24.10 44.98 -14.73
CA GLY A 236 24.49 43.57 -14.62
C GLY A 236 23.47 42.64 -13.96
N TYR A 237 22.32 43.16 -13.49
CA TYR A 237 21.26 42.31 -12.95
C TYR A 237 20.69 41.36 -14.02
N GLU A 238 20.72 40.05 -13.78
CA GLU A 238 20.20 39.04 -14.70
C GLU A 238 18.67 39.05 -14.69
N VAL A 239 18.04 39.38 -15.82
CA VAL A 239 16.57 39.43 -15.97
C VAL A 239 15.99 38.18 -16.63
N ALA A 240 16.79 37.46 -17.41
CA ALA A 240 16.40 36.20 -18.04
C ALA A 240 17.61 35.27 -18.10
N SER A 241 17.36 33.97 -17.94
CA SER A 241 18.35 32.93 -18.19
C SER A 241 17.68 31.65 -18.66
N GLU A 242 18.47 30.81 -19.33
CA GLU A 242 18.04 29.46 -19.69
C GLU A 242 19.25 28.53 -19.73
N GLN A 243 19.04 27.26 -19.40
CA GLN A 243 20.05 26.22 -19.56
C GLN A 243 19.50 25.12 -20.46
N ILE A 244 20.24 24.80 -21.52
CA ILE A 244 19.88 23.79 -22.50
C ILE A 244 20.95 22.70 -22.48
N GLN A 245 20.51 21.45 -22.36
CA GLN A 245 21.39 20.30 -22.44
C GLN A 245 21.84 20.06 -23.87
N LEU A 246 23.15 19.88 -24.07
CA LEU A 246 23.78 19.64 -25.37
C LEU A 246 24.18 18.18 -25.56
N LYS A 247 24.59 17.50 -24.48
CA LYS A 247 25.05 16.11 -24.51
C LYS A 247 24.93 15.46 -23.13
N ASP A 248 24.46 14.22 -23.09
CA ASP A 248 24.49 13.36 -21.91
C ASP A 248 25.84 12.67 -21.69
N ALA A 249 26.17 12.40 -20.42
CA ALA A 249 27.30 11.57 -20.04
C ALA A 249 27.07 10.10 -20.39
N ARG A 250 28.10 9.44 -20.89
CA ARG A 250 28.21 7.98 -21.05
C ARG A 250 29.21 7.45 -20.04
N LYS A 251 28.76 7.25 -18.80
CA LYS A 251 29.60 6.79 -17.69
C LYS A 251 30.11 5.38 -17.94
N SER A 252 31.42 5.19 -17.80
CA SER A 252 32.03 3.85 -17.88
C SER A 252 31.73 3.06 -16.60
N PRO A 253 31.54 1.73 -16.69
CA PRO A 253 31.45 0.89 -15.51
C PRO A 253 32.67 1.07 -14.61
N TYR A 254 32.43 1.08 -13.30
CA TYR A 254 33.50 1.03 -12.32
C TYR A 254 34.47 -0.10 -12.63
N GLN A 255 35.77 0.20 -12.60
CA GLN A 255 36.82 -0.76 -12.88
C GLN A 255 37.07 -1.62 -11.65
N VAL A 256 36.63 -2.87 -11.69
CA VAL A 256 36.75 -3.81 -10.59
C VAL A 256 38.23 -4.22 -10.42
N PRO A 257 38.83 -4.07 -9.23
CA PRO A 257 40.19 -4.54 -8.98
C PRO A 257 40.30 -6.05 -9.23
N GLU A 258 41.39 -6.54 -9.84
CA GLU A 258 41.53 -7.98 -10.12
C GLU A 258 41.64 -8.84 -8.84
N LYS A 259 42.23 -8.29 -7.79
CA LYS A 259 42.41 -8.93 -6.48
C LYS A 259 42.17 -7.92 -5.36
N GLY A 260 41.71 -8.41 -4.22
CA GLY A 260 41.56 -7.63 -3.00
C GLY A 260 41.93 -8.44 -1.77
N ASN A 261 41.60 -7.89 -0.60
CA ASN A 261 41.87 -8.51 0.69
C ASN A 261 40.67 -8.37 1.65
N LEU A 262 39.46 -8.36 1.10
CA LEU A 262 38.24 -8.32 1.88
C LEU A 262 38.16 -9.53 2.82
N LYS A 263 37.67 -9.28 4.03
CA LYS A 263 37.37 -10.30 5.04
C LYS A 263 35.93 -10.16 5.49
N VAL A 264 35.22 -11.29 5.54
CA VAL A 264 33.84 -11.36 6.03
C VAL A 264 33.79 -12.07 7.38
N GLU A 265 33.14 -11.45 8.34
CA GLU A 265 32.82 -12.03 9.65
C GLU A 265 31.32 -11.97 9.88
N GLN A 266 30.69 -13.13 10.08
CA GLN A 266 29.25 -13.24 10.31
C GLN A 266 28.94 -13.84 11.67
N ASN A 267 27.99 -13.25 12.38
CA ASN A 267 27.42 -13.77 13.61
C ASN A 267 25.89 -13.59 13.59
N ALA A 268 25.22 -13.95 14.69
CA ALA A 268 23.75 -13.91 14.78
C ALA A 268 23.14 -12.49 14.68
N LYS A 269 23.95 -11.44 14.87
CA LYS A 269 23.50 -10.03 14.88
C LYS A 269 23.99 -9.24 13.68
N SER A 270 25.17 -9.56 13.15
CA SER A 270 25.78 -8.77 12.07
C SER A 270 26.61 -9.59 11.09
N ILE A 271 26.73 -9.03 9.88
CA ILE A 271 27.70 -9.42 8.85
C ILE A 271 28.64 -8.22 8.68
N THR A 272 29.93 -8.43 8.85
CA THR A 272 30.95 -7.39 8.79
C THR A 272 31.87 -7.67 7.61
N VAL A 273 32.01 -6.69 6.71
CA VAL A 273 32.99 -6.72 5.61
C VAL A 273 34.10 -5.72 5.93
N THR A 274 35.33 -6.21 6.03
CA THR A 274 36.51 -5.41 6.37
C THR A 274 37.49 -5.38 5.19
N GLY A 275 37.85 -4.18 4.74
CA GLY A 275 38.95 -3.95 3.79
C GLY A 275 40.17 -3.33 4.47
N ALA A 276 41.11 -2.80 3.69
CA ALA A 276 42.34 -2.23 4.24
C ALA A 276 42.08 -1.02 5.16
N ASN A 277 41.18 -0.14 4.75
CA ASN A 277 40.94 1.16 5.38
C ASN A 277 39.49 1.37 5.81
N PHE A 278 38.61 0.39 5.63
CA PHE A 278 37.20 0.53 5.93
C PHE A 278 36.61 -0.72 6.59
N LYS A 279 35.49 -0.53 7.28
CA LYS A 279 34.64 -1.58 7.85
C LYS A 279 33.18 -1.24 7.61
N ALA A 280 32.48 -2.07 6.84
CA ALA A 280 31.04 -1.99 6.62
C ALA A 280 30.33 -3.08 7.44
N THR A 281 29.38 -2.69 8.29
CA THR A 281 28.62 -3.61 9.14
C THR A 281 27.16 -3.62 8.69
N PHE A 282 26.64 -4.80 8.39
CA PHE A 282 25.26 -5.04 8.00
C PHE A 282 24.53 -5.72 9.16
N SER A 283 23.36 -5.20 9.52
CA SER A 283 22.55 -5.75 10.60
C SER A 283 21.73 -6.93 10.10
N VAL A 284 21.83 -8.06 10.80
CA VAL A 284 20.99 -9.24 10.54
C VAL A 284 19.54 -8.98 10.99
N THR A 285 19.33 -8.17 12.02
CA THR A 285 17.98 -7.89 12.56
C THR A 285 17.24 -6.79 11.82
N GLU A 286 17.94 -5.76 11.35
CA GLU A 286 17.34 -4.68 10.56
C GLU A 286 17.38 -4.96 9.04
N GLY A 287 18.21 -5.93 8.60
CA GLY A 287 18.28 -6.34 7.20
C GLY A 287 18.87 -5.27 6.27
N THR A 288 19.82 -4.47 6.75
CA THR A 288 20.41 -3.38 5.96
C THR A 288 21.83 -3.02 6.43
N LEU A 289 22.49 -2.09 5.73
CA LEU A 289 23.74 -1.45 6.16
C LEU A 289 23.48 -0.66 7.45
N GLU A 290 24.15 -1.04 8.54
CA GLU A 290 24.00 -0.45 9.88
C GLU A 290 25.04 0.63 10.16
N SER A 291 26.29 0.40 9.77
CA SER A 291 27.37 1.36 9.97
C SER A 291 28.48 1.21 8.94
N TYR A 292 29.20 2.31 8.73
CA TYR A 292 30.38 2.37 7.88
C TYR A 292 31.47 3.19 8.56
N VAL A 293 32.65 2.58 8.73
CA VAL A 293 33.83 3.20 9.35
C VAL A 293 34.94 3.29 8.31
N LEU A 294 35.56 4.47 8.19
CA LEU A 294 36.66 4.76 7.28
C LEU A 294 37.85 5.29 8.08
N ASN A 295 39.04 4.69 7.94
CA ASN A 295 40.25 5.06 8.68
C ASN A 295 40.04 5.18 10.21
N GLY A 296 39.17 4.32 10.77
CA GLY A 296 38.79 4.36 12.19
C GLY A 296 37.75 5.42 12.57
N LYS A 297 37.32 6.28 11.64
CA LYS A 297 36.28 7.30 11.83
C LYS A 297 34.92 6.77 11.41
N SER A 298 33.90 6.96 12.24
CA SER A 298 32.52 6.60 11.90
C SER A 298 31.98 7.58 10.84
N ILE A 299 31.48 7.07 9.72
CA ILE A 299 30.91 7.87 8.62
C ILE A 299 29.39 7.73 8.59
N ILE A 300 28.87 6.51 8.74
CA ILE A 300 27.44 6.20 8.88
C ILE A 300 27.22 5.60 10.26
N CYS A 301 26.36 6.22 11.07
CA CYS A 301 26.09 5.81 12.45
C CYS A 301 24.66 5.33 12.71
N GLU A 302 23.73 5.57 11.78
CA GLU A 302 22.39 4.99 11.82
C GLU A 302 22.11 4.20 10.53
N PRO A 303 21.32 3.11 10.61
CA PRO A 303 21.11 2.23 9.47
C PRO A 303 20.45 2.91 8.26
N LEU A 304 20.76 2.41 7.06
CA LEU A 304 20.09 2.77 5.81
C LEU A 304 18.67 2.18 5.77
N LYS A 305 17.66 2.96 6.15
CA LYS A 305 16.27 2.50 6.31
C LYS A 305 15.39 2.97 5.16
N LEU A 306 14.42 2.13 4.78
CA LEU A 306 13.35 2.54 3.87
C LEU A 306 12.66 3.80 4.43
N ASN A 307 12.55 4.83 3.61
CA ASN A 307 11.84 6.05 3.93
C ASN A 307 10.70 6.27 2.93
N VAL A 308 9.46 6.24 3.42
CA VAL A 308 8.24 6.51 2.64
C VAL A 308 7.42 7.64 3.23
N PHE A 309 8.07 8.52 4.01
CA PHE A 309 7.42 9.62 4.71
C PHE A 309 8.23 10.91 4.62
N ARG A 310 7.52 12.04 4.59
CA ARG A 310 8.04 13.41 4.65
C ARG A 310 7.12 14.25 5.53
N ALA A 311 7.59 15.35 6.09
CA ALA A 311 6.70 16.22 6.88
C ALA A 311 5.67 16.91 5.96
N PRO A 312 4.35 16.82 6.20
CA PRO A 312 3.34 17.38 5.29
C PRO A 312 3.50 18.89 5.10
N THR A 313 3.43 19.33 3.85
CA THR A 313 3.30 20.75 3.50
C THR A 313 1.89 21.27 3.80
N ASP A 314 1.66 22.58 3.69
CA ASP A 314 0.32 23.18 3.77
C ASP A 314 -0.61 22.66 2.66
N ASN A 315 -0.05 22.25 1.52
CA ASN A 315 -0.80 21.69 0.40
C ASN A 315 -1.15 20.21 0.61
N ASP A 316 -0.35 19.47 1.37
CA ASP A 316 -0.58 18.03 1.60
C ASP A 316 -1.81 17.75 2.49
N LYS A 317 -2.54 18.79 2.95
CA LYS A 317 -3.69 18.69 3.88
C LYS A 317 -4.81 17.75 3.44
N THR A 318 -4.92 17.49 2.13
CA THR A 318 -5.86 16.54 1.51
C THR A 318 -5.50 15.08 1.79
N HIS A 319 -4.22 14.78 2.03
CA HIS A 319 -3.70 13.42 2.23
C HIS A 319 -3.16 13.16 3.65
N THR A 320 -2.88 14.20 4.43
CA THR A 320 -2.30 14.09 5.77
C THR A 320 -3.02 13.09 6.67
N ALA A 321 -4.36 13.09 6.67
CA ALA A 321 -5.14 12.16 7.48
C ALA A 321 -5.00 10.70 7.04
N ASP A 322 -4.82 10.45 5.75
CA ASP A 322 -4.66 9.10 5.22
C ASP A 322 -3.23 8.60 5.44
N TRP A 323 -2.22 9.45 5.30
CA TRP A 323 -0.84 9.10 5.66
C TRP A 323 -0.70 8.76 7.16
N ASP A 324 -1.42 9.48 8.04
CA ASP A 324 -1.49 9.16 9.46
C ASP A 324 -2.12 7.77 9.69
N LYS A 325 -3.25 7.47 9.02
CA LYS A 325 -3.91 6.14 9.10
C LYS A 325 -3.01 5.03 8.56
N MET A 326 -2.34 5.27 7.43
CA MET A 326 -1.39 4.34 6.82
C MET A 326 -0.20 4.04 7.73
N GLY A 327 0.15 4.96 8.64
CA GLY A 327 1.24 4.75 9.60
C GLY A 327 2.64 4.82 8.98
N LEU A 328 2.79 5.50 7.83
CA LEU A 328 4.01 5.54 7.00
C LEU A 328 5.27 6.01 7.75
N ARG A 329 5.11 6.78 8.84
CA ARG A 329 6.20 7.28 9.68
C ARG A 329 6.83 6.21 10.58
N ASN A 330 6.09 5.14 10.90
CA ASN A 330 6.45 4.15 11.93
C ASN A 330 6.57 2.75 11.34
N LEU A 331 7.37 2.60 10.28
CA LEU A 331 7.63 1.31 9.67
C LEU A 331 8.32 0.36 10.64
N ARG A 332 7.83 -0.88 10.72
CA ARG A 332 8.46 -1.98 11.47
C ARG A 332 9.02 -2.96 10.48
N VAL A 333 10.31 -3.25 10.59
CA VAL A 333 10.99 -4.18 9.69
C VAL A 333 10.92 -5.60 10.22
N LYS A 334 10.65 -6.56 9.33
CA LYS A 334 10.96 -7.97 9.50
C LYS A 334 12.04 -8.33 8.48
N ALA A 335 13.28 -8.45 8.96
CA ALA A 335 14.39 -8.81 8.11
C ALA A 335 14.30 -10.27 7.64
N GLY A 336 14.68 -10.51 6.38
CA GLY A 336 14.78 -11.85 5.82
C GLY A 336 16.12 -12.52 6.07
N THR A 337 16.33 -13.66 5.42
CA THR A 337 17.61 -14.37 5.45
C THR A 337 18.60 -13.73 4.49
N TRP A 338 19.80 -13.46 4.98
CA TRP A 338 20.90 -12.96 4.16
C TRP A 338 21.51 -14.07 3.30
N THR A 339 21.77 -13.75 2.04
CA THR A 339 22.71 -14.50 1.19
C THR A 339 24.01 -13.73 1.11
N VAL A 340 25.14 -14.38 1.40
CA VAL A 340 26.47 -13.78 1.35
C VAL A 340 27.36 -14.61 0.42
N LYS A 341 27.99 -13.98 -0.57
CA LYS A 341 28.92 -14.61 -1.49
C LYS A 341 30.22 -13.81 -1.57
N GLU A 342 31.33 -14.44 -1.19
CA GLU A 342 32.67 -13.88 -1.33
C GLU A 342 33.25 -14.28 -2.69
N SER A 343 33.97 -13.37 -3.36
CA SER A 343 34.72 -13.74 -4.55
C SER A 343 36.03 -14.47 -4.19
N ASP A 344 36.45 -15.39 -5.06
CA ASP A 344 37.71 -16.15 -4.87
C ASP A 344 38.94 -15.23 -4.77
N THR A 345 38.92 -14.10 -5.47
CA THR A 345 40.00 -13.10 -5.47
C THR A 345 39.90 -12.08 -4.34
N ARG A 346 38.87 -12.20 -3.47
CA ARG A 346 38.59 -11.33 -2.31
C ARG A 346 38.52 -9.84 -2.64
N ASN A 347 38.18 -9.51 -3.88
CA ASN A 347 37.99 -8.14 -4.36
C ASN A 347 36.55 -7.63 -4.16
N THR A 348 35.58 -8.54 -4.01
CA THR A 348 34.15 -8.21 -3.88
C THR A 348 33.43 -9.13 -2.90
N VAL A 349 32.42 -8.61 -2.21
CA VAL A 349 31.46 -9.40 -1.42
C VAL A 349 30.03 -9.00 -1.81
N ASP A 350 29.21 -10.00 -2.15
CA ASP A 350 27.80 -9.83 -2.47
C ASP A 350 26.94 -10.22 -1.29
N LEU A 351 26.12 -9.29 -0.82
CA LEU A 351 25.14 -9.52 0.23
C LEU A 351 23.74 -9.21 -0.33
N SER A 352 22.77 -10.08 -0.12
CA SER A 352 21.37 -9.80 -0.48
C SER A 352 20.40 -10.24 0.59
N VAL A 353 19.29 -9.51 0.71
CA VAL A 353 18.24 -9.74 1.70
C VAL A 353 16.89 -9.23 1.20
N THR A 354 15.82 -9.93 1.57
CA THR A 354 14.44 -9.50 1.34
C THR A 354 13.80 -9.17 2.67
N ASN A 355 13.41 -7.91 2.86
CA ASN A 355 12.75 -7.44 4.08
C ASN A 355 11.28 -7.14 3.81
N VAL A 356 10.45 -7.24 4.84
CA VAL A 356 9.08 -6.70 4.82
C VAL A 356 9.00 -5.58 5.84
N TYR A 357 8.70 -4.37 5.37
CA TYR A 357 8.39 -3.22 6.21
C TYR A 357 6.88 -3.10 6.36
N THR A 358 6.39 -3.14 7.59
CA THR A 358 4.96 -3.06 7.92
C THR A 358 4.65 -1.70 8.54
N ALA A 359 3.71 -0.98 7.92
CA ALA A 359 3.09 0.21 8.49
C ALA A 359 1.81 -0.20 9.26
N THR A 360 0.72 0.55 9.14
CA THR A 360 -0.61 0.06 9.54
C THR A 360 -1.10 -0.91 8.46
N LEU A 361 -1.53 -2.12 8.82
CA LEU A 361 -2.09 -3.06 7.83
C LEU A 361 -3.31 -2.45 7.13
N PRO A 362 -3.49 -2.68 5.80
CA PRO A 362 -2.75 -3.62 4.95
C PRO A 362 -1.46 -3.07 4.32
N TYR A 363 -1.01 -1.86 4.67
CA TYR A 363 0.14 -1.22 4.03
C TYR A 363 1.48 -1.86 4.46
N THR A 364 2.05 -2.65 3.55
CA THR A 364 3.39 -3.24 3.69
C THR A 364 4.24 -2.96 2.45
N PHE A 365 5.56 -2.99 2.63
CA PHE A 365 6.54 -2.80 1.57
C PHE A 365 7.54 -3.95 1.61
N THR A 366 7.55 -4.79 0.59
CA THR A 366 8.59 -5.81 0.42
C THR A 366 9.77 -5.17 -0.28
N THR A 367 10.93 -5.15 0.37
CA THR A 367 12.16 -4.60 -0.21
C THR A 367 13.15 -5.71 -0.46
N GLN A 368 13.59 -5.87 -1.70
CA GLN A 368 14.69 -6.77 -2.06
C GLN A 368 15.92 -5.91 -2.30
N THR A 369 16.94 -6.07 -1.47
CA THR A 369 18.14 -5.23 -1.53
C THR A 369 19.40 -6.08 -1.65
N ALA A 370 20.30 -5.67 -2.52
CA ALA A 370 21.63 -6.25 -2.67
C ALA A 370 22.71 -5.18 -2.49
N PHE A 371 23.77 -5.54 -1.79
CA PHE A 371 24.97 -4.75 -1.54
C PHE A 371 26.17 -5.49 -2.13
N LYS A 372 26.85 -4.89 -3.11
CA LYS A 372 28.14 -5.37 -3.61
C LYS A 372 29.24 -4.46 -3.07
N VAL A 373 30.03 -4.99 -2.13
CA VAL A 373 31.13 -4.27 -1.47
C VAL A 373 32.43 -4.53 -2.23
N MET A 374 33.13 -3.47 -2.62
CA MET A 374 34.44 -3.54 -3.29
C MET A 374 35.59 -3.39 -2.30
N ASP A 375 36.80 -3.83 -2.70
CA ASP A 375 38.02 -3.74 -1.89
C ASP A 375 38.45 -2.29 -1.55
N ASP A 376 38.04 -1.31 -2.34
CA ASP A 376 38.28 0.11 -2.07
C ASP A 376 37.27 0.74 -1.11
N GLY A 377 36.28 -0.03 -0.66
CA GLY A 377 35.21 0.42 0.24
C GLY A 377 33.98 0.99 -0.44
N THR A 378 33.94 1.06 -1.78
CA THR A 378 32.73 1.42 -2.52
C THR A 378 31.67 0.32 -2.38
N ILE A 379 30.42 0.73 -2.12
CA ILE A 379 29.27 -0.16 -2.01
C ILE A 379 28.26 0.19 -3.11
N PHE A 380 27.98 -0.78 -3.99
CA PHE A 380 26.89 -0.68 -4.96
C PHE A 380 25.62 -1.22 -4.31
N VAL A 381 24.58 -0.40 -4.23
CA VAL A 381 23.28 -0.75 -3.68
C VAL A 381 22.29 -0.90 -4.82
N SER A 382 21.69 -2.09 -4.93
CA SER A 382 20.59 -2.37 -5.84
C SER A 382 19.35 -2.70 -5.04
N SER A 383 18.21 -2.07 -5.36
CA SER A 383 16.99 -2.29 -4.59
C SER A 383 15.72 -2.28 -5.41
N VAL A 384 14.78 -3.13 -5.02
CA VAL A 384 13.38 -3.14 -5.49
C VAL A 384 12.46 -2.97 -4.29
N ILE A 385 11.62 -1.94 -4.33
CA ILE A 385 10.62 -1.63 -3.30
C ILE A 385 9.25 -1.95 -3.89
N ASP A 386 8.58 -2.93 -3.31
CA ASP A 386 7.29 -3.43 -3.78
C ASP A 386 6.19 -3.20 -2.72
N PRO A 387 5.37 -2.14 -2.86
CA PRO A 387 4.25 -1.91 -1.95
C PRO A 387 3.14 -2.94 -2.20
N ALA A 388 2.58 -3.50 -1.13
CA ALA A 388 1.45 -4.45 -1.23
C ALA A 388 0.16 -3.78 -1.71
N VAL A 389 -0.07 -2.53 -1.29
CA VAL A 389 -1.19 -1.72 -1.77
C VAL A 389 -0.66 -0.75 -2.83
N LYS A 390 -1.13 -0.89 -4.07
CA LYS A 390 -0.75 -0.05 -5.21
C LYS A 390 -1.63 1.20 -5.30
N ASN A 391 -1.21 2.16 -6.13
CA ASN A 391 -1.97 3.35 -6.54
C ASN A 391 -2.33 4.36 -5.43
N VAL A 392 -2.04 4.08 -4.16
CA VAL A 392 -2.19 5.05 -3.07
C VAL A 392 -1.13 6.14 -3.14
N VAL A 393 -1.49 7.37 -2.76
CA VAL A 393 -0.57 8.51 -2.80
C VAL A 393 0.46 8.39 -1.67
N LEU A 394 1.75 8.36 -2.03
CA LEU A 394 2.86 8.40 -1.08
C LEU A 394 3.48 9.79 -1.03
N PRO A 395 3.93 10.25 0.15
CA PRO A 395 4.66 11.51 0.25
C PRO A 395 6.07 11.41 -0.37
N LYS A 396 6.70 10.24 -0.33
CA LYS A 396 8.09 10.00 -0.73
C LYS A 396 8.34 8.49 -0.86
N VAL A 397 9.37 8.08 -1.60
CA VAL A 397 9.90 6.70 -1.60
C VAL A 397 11.41 6.72 -1.83
N GLY A 398 12.17 6.16 -0.89
CA GLY A 398 13.63 6.23 -0.88
C GLY A 398 14.26 5.58 0.35
N TYR A 399 15.45 6.04 0.70
CA TYR A 399 16.19 5.61 1.89
C TYR A 399 16.65 6.81 2.71
N VAL A 400 16.77 6.60 4.02
CA VAL A 400 17.35 7.56 4.96
C VAL A 400 18.45 6.90 5.77
N LEU A 401 19.51 7.64 6.06
CA LEU A 401 20.56 7.27 7.03
C LEU A 401 20.96 8.49 7.84
N GLU A 402 21.78 8.28 8.88
CA GLU A 402 22.42 9.38 9.58
C GLU A 402 23.94 9.24 9.66
N MET A 403 24.58 10.39 9.56
CA MET A 403 26.01 10.57 9.79
C MET A 403 26.23 11.25 11.15
N PRO A 404 27.35 10.99 11.84
CA PRO A 404 27.66 11.61 13.13
C PRO A 404 27.67 13.15 13.09
N GLU A 405 27.66 13.75 14.27
CA GLU A 405 27.91 15.19 14.44
C GLU A 405 29.21 15.64 13.73
N GLY A 406 29.15 16.74 12.98
CA GLY A 406 30.29 17.35 12.30
C GLY A 406 30.36 17.13 10.78
N PHE A 407 29.52 16.27 10.21
CA PHE A 407 29.36 16.14 8.75
C PHE A 407 28.43 17.23 8.20
N GLU A 408 28.98 18.43 8.04
CA GLU A 408 28.23 19.65 7.71
C GLU A 408 28.31 20.06 6.24
N ASN A 409 29.39 19.69 5.54
CA ASN A 409 29.65 20.19 4.19
C ASN A 409 28.85 19.37 3.17
N PHE A 410 27.92 20.04 2.49
CA PHE A 410 27.04 19.46 1.48
C PHE A 410 27.36 20.02 0.09
N THR A 411 27.77 19.14 -0.81
CA THR A 411 28.02 19.48 -2.22
C THR A 411 27.23 18.54 -3.11
N TRP A 412 26.62 19.03 -4.18
CA TRP A 412 25.88 18.17 -5.11
C TRP A 412 25.99 18.65 -6.54
N PHE A 413 25.93 17.70 -7.48
CA PHE A 413 25.67 17.95 -8.89
C PHE A 413 24.23 17.55 -9.22
N GLY A 414 23.39 18.55 -9.48
CA GLY A 414 21.96 18.40 -9.73
C GLY A 414 21.30 19.76 -9.85
N ARG A 415 19.98 19.84 -9.63
CA ARG A 415 19.29 21.13 -9.65
C ARG A 415 19.57 21.95 -8.39
N GLY A 416 19.78 23.25 -8.54
CA GLY A 416 20.02 24.13 -7.41
C GLY A 416 20.17 25.61 -7.78
N PRO A 417 20.60 26.46 -6.83
CA PRO A 417 21.00 26.09 -5.47
C PRO A 417 19.84 25.92 -4.47
N TRP A 418 18.66 26.50 -4.78
CA TRP A 418 17.50 26.51 -3.88
C TRP A 418 16.73 25.19 -3.86
N ASP A 419 15.73 25.12 -2.99
CA ASP A 419 14.79 24.01 -2.87
C ASP A 419 13.97 23.80 -4.15
N SER A 420 13.93 22.56 -4.64
CA SER A 420 13.34 22.17 -5.92
C SER A 420 12.48 20.91 -5.77
N TYR A 421 11.37 20.84 -6.50
CA TYR A 421 10.48 19.68 -6.55
C TYR A 421 10.08 19.40 -7.99
N LEU A 422 9.53 18.20 -8.25
CA LEU A 422 9.16 17.76 -9.60
C LEU A 422 8.35 18.80 -10.40
N ASP A 423 7.42 19.49 -9.74
CA ASP A 423 6.54 20.51 -10.31
C ASP A 423 6.96 21.96 -10.00
N ARG A 424 8.13 22.19 -9.39
CA ARG A 424 8.72 23.52 -9.14
C ARG A 424 10.26 23.47 -9.16
N LYS A 425 10.84 23.55 -10.34
CA LYS A 425 12.31 23.45 -10.54
C LYS A 425 12.89 24.30 -11.68
N GLU A 426 12.09 25.15 -12.33
CA GLU A 426 12.49 25.91 -13.53
C GLU A 426 13.68 26.84 -13.26
N ALA A 427 13.72 27.49 -12.10
CA ALA A 427 14.83 28.35 -11.70
C ALA A 427 16.01 27.61 -11.05
N CYS A 428 15.94 26.28 -10.98
CA CYS A 428 16.98 25.44 -10.42
C CYS A 428 17.72 24.76 -11.57
N PHE A 429 18.80 25.39 -12.03
CA PHE A 429 19.63 24.88 -13.11
C PHE A 429 20.49 23.71 -12.63
N GLU A 430 20.93 22.87 -13.56
CA GLU A 430 21.84 21.76 -13.28
C GLU A 430 23.27 22.30 -13.16
N GLY A 431 23.93 22.00 -12.05
CA GLY A 431 25.25 22.51 -11.73
C GLY A 431 25.81 21.93 -10.43
N VAL A 432 27.08 22.26 -10.13
CA VAL A 432 27.72 21.86 -8.88
C VAL A 432 27.58 22.96 -7.84
N TYR A 433 26.83 22.67 -6.77
CA TYR A 433 26.51 23.62 -5.71
C TYR A 433 27.13 23.17 -4.40
N ASN A 434 27.44 24.14 -3.54
CA ASN A 434 28.01 23.93 -2.21
C ASN A 434 27.13 24.64 -1.20
N SER A 435 26.91 24.00 -0.06
CA SER A 435 26.14 24.53 1.06
C SER A 435 26.51 23.78 2.33
N THR A 436 25.83 24.09 3.43
CA THR A 436 25.89 23.32 4.68
C THR A 436 24.55 22.69 5.01
N VAL A 437 24.55 21.71 5.92
CA VAL A 437 23.30 21.11 6.44
C VAL A 437 22.41 22.18 7.08
N ASN A 438 23.01 23.12 7.81
CA ASN A 438 22.29 24.23 8.44
C ASN A 438 21.61 25.17 7.43
N GLU A 439 22.26 25.43 6.29
CA GLU A 439 21.71 26.26 5.22
C GLU A 439 20.55 25.60 4.45
N GLN A 440 20.29 24.30 4.65
CA GLN A 440 19.11 23.64 4.06
C GLN A 440 17.80 24.02 4.78
N TRP A 441 17.88 24.67 5.94
CA TRP A 441 16.70 25.19 6.62
C TRP A 441 16.10 26.38 5.86
N THR A 442 14.83 26.24 5.46
CA THR A 442 14.06 27.29 4.79
C THR A 442 13.15 28.01 5.80
N GLY A 443 13.07 29.34 5.70
CA GLY A 443 12.38 30.22 6.66
C GLY A 443 10.84 30.14 6.71
N PHE A 444 10.24 28.97 6.46
CA PHE A 444 8.79 28.79 6.58
C PHE A 444 8.31 29.06 8.02
N VAL A 445 7.23 29.83 8.15
CA VAL A 445 6.64 30.16 9.46
C VAL A 445 6.09 28.92 10.15
N LEU A 446 5.37 28.06 9.42
CA LEU A 446 5.01 26.72 9.89
C LEU A 446 6.04 25.72 9.36
N PRO A 447 6.80 25.00 10.22
CA PRO A 447 7.79 24.02 9.78
C PRO A 447 7.16 22.84 9.00
N GLN A 448 7.72 22.52 7.83
CA GLN A 448 7.21 21.56 6.82
C GLN A 448 8.37 20.85 6.08
N GLU A 449 8.10 19.98 5.10
CA GLU A 449 9.15 19.49 4.18
C GLU A 449 9.85 20.67 3.47
N MET A 450 11.18 20.61 3.41
CA MET A 450 12.02 21.61 2.74
C MET A 450 13.40 21.04 2.37
N GLY A 451 14.13 21.76 1.51
CA GLY A 451 15.54 21.50 1.22
C GLY A 451 15.80 20.38 0.20
N ASN A 452 14.77 19.95 -0.53
CA ASN A 452 14.86 18.92 -1.56
C ASN A 452 15.63 19.44 -2.80
N LYS A 453 16.50 18.59 -3.34
CA LYS A 453 17.20 18.80 -4.61
C LYS A 453 16.75 17.73 -5.58
N GLU A 454 16.23 18.14 -6.73
CA GLU A 454 15.81 17.24 -7.81
C GLU A 454 16.97 16.96 -8.78
N GLU A 455 16.85 15.85 -9.50
CA GLU A 455 17.74 15.49 -10.61
C GLU A 455 19.23 15.45 -10.23
N VAL A 456 19.52 14.99 -9.01
CA VAL A 456 20.87 14.84 -8.47
C VAL A 456 21.56 13.62 -9.09
N ARG A 457 22.71 13.83 -9.73
CA ARG A 457 23.60 12.76 -10.22
C ARG A 457 24.50 12.25 -9.10
N TRP A 458 25.00 13.16 -8.28
CA TRP A 458 25.79 12.82 -7.09
C TRP A 458 25.67 13.90 -6.02
N MET A 459 25.84 13.50 -4.77
CA MET A 459 26.04 14.40 -3.63
C MET A 459 27.12 13.88 -2.69
N SER A 460 27.84 14.78 -2.05
CA SER A 460 28.82 14.46 -1.01
C SER A 460 28.46 15.09 0.31
N MET A 461 28.67 14.33 1.38
CA MET A 461 28.66 14.80 2.76
C MET A 461 30.04 14.60 3.36
N THR A 462 30.66 15.69 3.78
CA THR A 462 32.00 15.67 4.38
C THR A 462 32.05 16.46 5.67
N ASP A 463 33.01 16.11 6.51
CA ASP A 463 33.38 16.92 7.66
C ASP A 463 34.32 18.08 7.26
N ALA A 464 34.78 18.84 8.25
CA ALA A 464 35.71 19.95 8.05
C ALA A 464 37.10 19.56 7.51
N GLU A 465 37.48 18.28 7.61
CA GLU A 465 38.75 17.74 7.09
C GLU A 465 38.58 17.16 5.67
N GLY A 466 37.37 17.23 5.11
CA GLY A 466 37.03 16.68 3.80
C GLY A 466 36.85 15.16 3.77
N THR A 467 36.86 14.49 4.93
CA THR A 467 36.54 13.06 5.01
C THR A 467 35.04 12.86 4.97
N GLY A 468 34.55 11.82 4.31
CA GLY A 468 33.12 11.52 4.25
C GLY A 468 32.73 10.55 3.15
N VAL A 469 31.63 10.85 2.47
CA VAL A 469 30.99 9.95 1.52
C VAL A 469 30.45 10.70 0.30
N LEU A 470 30.54 10.05 -0.86
CA LEU A 470 29.92 10.45 -2.12
C LEU A 470 28.81 9.45 -2.45
N PHE A 471 27.58 9.92 -2.55
CA PHE A 471 26.43 9.16 -3.04
C PHE A 471 26.23 9.45 -4.52
N ILE A 472 26.19 8.41 -5.36
CA ILE A 472 26.08 8.55 -6.83
C ILE A 472 24.83 7.82 -7.30
N ALA A 473 23.96 8.53 -8.02
CA ALA A 473 22.83 7.95 -8.73
C ALA A 473 23.30 7.34 -10.07
N PRO A 474 22.75 6.18 -10.48
CA PRO A 474 22.99 5.62 -11.81
C PRO A 474 22.56 6.58 -12.92
N ASP A 475 21.46 7.29 -12.69
CA ASP A 475 20.94 8.35 -13.54
C ASP A 475 20.69 9.61 -12.69
N LYS A 476 19.51 9.70 -12.05
CA LYS A 476 19.10 10.82 -11.21
C LYS A 476 18.37 10.34 -9.95
N MET A 477 18.46 11.11 -8.88
CA MET A 477 17.68 10.94 -7.64
C MET A 477 17.22 12.30 -7.10
N ALA A 478 16.27 12.29 -6.19
CA ALA A 478 16.03 13.43 -5.30
C ALA A 478 16.85 13.24 -4.01
N ALA A 479 17.25 14.34 -3.38
CA ALA A 479 18.03 14.28 -2.14
C ALA A 479 17.74 15.46 -1.21
N SER A 480 17.84 15.23 0.10
CA SER A 480 17.84 16.28 1.10
C SER A 480 18.72 15.94 2.30
N VAL A 481 19.24 16.97 2.96
CA VAL A 481 20.02 16.83 4.20
C VAL A 481 19.51 17.79 5.26
N ALA A 482 19.53 17.35 6.51
CA ALA A 482 18.88 18.08 7.60
C ALA A 482 19.44 17.71 8.98
N HIS A 483 19.31 18.64 9.93
CA HIS A 483 19.43 18.36 11.36
C HIS A 483 18.08 17.95 12.00
N TRP A 484 17.19 17.34 11.23
CA TRP A 484 15.90 16.88 11.71
C TRP A 484 15.41 15.68 10.88
N ARG A 485 14.66 14.79 11.52
CA ARG A 485 13.81 13.81 10.83
C ARG A 485 12.44 14.44 10.60
N ALA A 486 11.70 13.96 9.60
CA ALA A 486 10.29 14.34 9.44
C ALA A 486 9.48 14.10 10.74
N GLY A 487 9.80 13.05 11.49
CA GLY A 487 9.16 12.73 12.77
C GLY A 487 9.51 13.66 13.93
N ASP A 488 10.56 14.49 13.82
CA ASP A 488 10.87 15.53 14.82
C ASP A 488 9.95 16.75 14.64
N MET A 489 9.46 16.97 13.42
CA MET A 489 8.55 18.07 13.07
C MET A 489 7.08 17.69 13.24
N TYR A 490 6.75 16.40 13.02
CA TYR A 490 5.38 15.96 12.79
C TYR A 490 5.11 14.59 13.41
N VAL A 491 4.08 14.51 14.27
CA VAL A 491 3.61 13.25 14.87
C VAL A 491 2.36 12.75 14.16
N ASN A 492 1.36 13.63 14.01
CA ASN A 492 0.12 13.48 13.26
C ASN A 492 -0.49 14.87 12.97
N ARG A 493 -1.61 14.95 12.25
CA ARG A 493 -2.17 16.22 11.76
C ARG A 493 -2.54 17.20 12.87
N ASP A 494 -2.88 16.68 14.05
CA ASP A 494 -3.30 17.44 15.22
C ASP A 494 -2.11 17.75 16.16
N ASN A 495 -0.95 17.12 15.92
CA ASN A 495 0.26 17.24 16.72
C ASN A 495 1.51 17.37 15.84
N ARG A 496 1.84 18.61 15.51
CA ARG A 496 3.06 19.01 14.80
C ARG A 496 3.67 20.25 15.45
N VAL A 497 4.96 20.47 15.18
CA VAL A 497 5.64 21.70 15.54
C VAL A 497 4.96 22.88 14.83
N LYS A 498 4.59 23.91 15.60
CA LYS A 498 3.87 25.08 15.09
C LYS A 498 4.81 26.21 14.65
N HIS A 499 5.94 26.34 15.36
CA HIS A 499 6.90 27.42 15.14
C HIS A 499 8.34 26.89 15.11
N PRO A 500 9.25 27.48 14.31
CA PRO A 500 10.65 27.06 14.20
C PRO A 500 11.39 26.95 15.54
N TYR A 501 11.14 27.85 16.49
CA TYR A 501 11.82 27.85 17.78
C TYR A 501 11.48 26.63 18.67
N GLN A 502 10.45 25.87 18.32
CA GLN A 502 10.02 24.67 19.02
C GLN A 502 10.69 23.39 18.46
N MET A 503 11.45 23.51 17.38
CA MET A 503 12.22 22.40 16.82
C MET A 503 13.34 21.97 17.75
N ASN A 504 13.49 20.64 17.90
CA ASN A 504 14.67 20.04 18.54
C ASN A 504 15.61 19.54 17.45
N PHE A 505 16.57 20.37 17.05
CA PHE A 505 17.57 19.99 16.06
C PHE A 505 18.50 18.89 16.59
N ARG A 506 18.77 17.90 15.74
CA ARG A 506 19.69 16.80 15.99
C ARG A 506 21.13 17.26 15.78
N LYS A 507 22.05 16.65 16.51
CA LYS A 507 23.49 16.81 16.29
C LYS A 507 23.97 16.06 15.04
N ASN A 508 23.35 14.91 14.77
CA ASN A 508 23.61 14.11 13.58
C ASN A 508 23.09 14.81 12.32
N THR A 509 23.67 14.45 11.19
CA THR A 509 23.19 14.82 9.86
C THR A 509 22.31 13.71 9.30
N VAL A 510 21.04 14.03 9.07
CA VAL A 510 20.07 13.15 8.39
C VAL A 510 20.25 13.31 6.88
N VAL A 511 20.43 12.21 6.16
CA VAL A 511 20.61 12.18 4.71
C VAL A 511 19.49 11.36 4.08
N CYS A 512 18.67 11.98 3.23
CA CYS A 512 17.63 11.32 2.46
C CYS A 512 18.08 11.15 1.00
N LEU A 513 17.99 9.93 0.49
CA LEU A 513 18.22 9.56 -0.90
C LEU A 513 16.91 9.02 -1.46
N ASP A 514 16.26 9.78 -2.32
CA ASP A 514 14.89 9.51 -2.72
C ASP A 514 14.83 9.10 -4.20
N ALA A 515 14.20 7.97 -4.47
CA ALA A 515 13.87 7.59 -5.84
C ALA A 515 12.88 8.61 -6.42
N ARG A 516 11.89 9.00 -5.61
CA ARG A 516 10.92 10.06 -5.91
C ARG A 516 10.45 10.76 -4.63
N ASN A 517 10.26 12.06 -4.72
CA ASN A 517 9.57 12.89 -3.72
C ASN A 517 8.26 13.41 -4.35
N ARG A 518 7.15 13.43 -3.61
CA ARG A 518 5.88 13.92 -4.14
C ARG A 518 6.01 15.40 -4.53
N ALA A 519 5.38 15.78 -5.64
CA ALA A 519 5.24 17.18 -6.04
C ALA A 519 4.54 18.05 -4.95
N LEU A 520 4.61 19.37 -5.09
CA LEU A 520 4.06 20.30 -4.09
C LEU A 520 2.58 20.58 -4.28
N GLY A 521 2.08 20.61 -5.52
CA GLY A 521 0.69 20.99 -5.81
C GLY A 521 0.35 22.40 -5.32
N ASN A 522 -0.95 22.66 -5.12
CA ASN A 522 -1.48 23.96 -4.66
C ASN A 522 -2.69 23.81 -3.71
N ALA A 523 -2.84 22.65 -3.06
CA ALA A 523 -4.06 22.26 -2.36
C ALA A 523 -4.39 23.05 -1.07
N SER A 524 -3.54 23.98 -0.64
CA SER A 524 -3.84 24.87 0.49
C SER A 524 -5.12 25.69 0.30
N CYS A 525 -5.46 26.10 -0.93
CA CYS A 525 -6.80 26.57 -1.31
C CYS A 525 -7.14 26.39 -2.81
N GLY A 526 -6.32 25.64 -3.56
CA GLY A 526 -6.53 25.27 -4.96
C GLY A 526 -6.53 23.75 -5.17
N PRO A 527 -6.25 23.29 -6.41
CA PRO A 527 -6.16 21.87 -6.72
C PRO A 527 -4.90 21.25 -6.13
N ASP A 528 -4.99 19.95 -5.87
CA ASP A 528 -3.86 19.12 -5.48
C ASP A 528 -2.84 18.96 -6.62
N VAL A 529 -1.81 18.16 -6.36
CA VAL A 529 -0.83 17.71 -7.35
C VAL A 529 -1.54 17.16 -8.60
N ARG A 530 -1.08 17.60 -9.78
CA ARG A 530 -1.59 17.08 -11.04
C ARG A 530 -1.23 15.61 -11.16
N GLU A 531 -2.12 14.80 -11.74
CA GLU A 531 -1.90 13.36 -11.91
C GLU A 531 -0.58 13.02 -12.63
N ALA A 532 -0.13 13.86 -13.55
CA ALA A 532 1.15 13.70 -14.24
C ALA A 532 2.39 13.77 -13.32
N TYR A 533 2.25 14.36 -12.12
CA TYR A 533 3.32 14.51 -11.13
C TYR A 533 3.03 13.72 -9.83
N GLU A 534 1.90 13.02 -9.76
CA GLU A 534 1.47 12.38 -8.53
C GLU A 534 2.34 11.16 -8.22
N LEU A 535 2.75 11.04 -6.95
CA LEU A 535 3.53 9.90 -6.50
C LEU A 535 2.58 8.82 -5.97
N LYS A 536 2.19 7.93 -6.88
CA LYS A 536 1.42 6.73 -6.53
C LYS A 536 2.34 5.58 -6.15
N ALA A 537 1.94 4.79 -5.15
CA ALA A 537 2.64 3.60 -4.71
C ALA A 537 2.70 2.57 -5.85
N ASP A 538 3.90 2.27 -6.32
CA ASP A 538 4.15 1.26 -7.33
C ASP A 538 5.52 0.59 -7.11
N ASN A 539 5.77 -0.54 -7.78
CA ASN A 539 7.06 -1.20 -7.77
C ASN A 539 8.15 -0.24 -8.24
N THR A 540 9.14 0.00 -7.37
CA THR A 540 10.17 1.03 -7.55
C THR A 540 11.55 0.39 -7.50
N ILE A 541 12.32 0.51 -8.59
CA ILE A 541 13.75 0.20 -8.58
C ILE A 541 14.51 1.45 -8.14
N PHE A 542 15.37 1.31 -7.14
CA PHE A 542 16.24 2.39 -6.70
C PHE A 542 17.63 1.86 -6.40
N ASN A 543 18.57 2.18 -7.30
CA ASN A 543 19.97 1.81 -7.16
C ASN A 543 20.79 3.07 -6.91
N PHE A 544 21.87 2.96 -6.15
CA PHE A 544 22.83 4.05 -5.93
C PHE A 544 24.17 3.49 -5.44
N ILE A 545 25.20 4.33 -5.44
CA ILE A 545 26.57 3.96 -5.05
C ILE A 545 26.93 4.78 -3.83
N ILE A 546 27.53 4.14 -2.83
CA ILE A 546 28.15 4.77 -1.66
C ILE A 546 29.66 4.64 -1.86
N SER A 547 30.35 5.75 -2.13
CA SER A 547 31.81 5.75 -2.33
C SER A 547 32.52 6.59 -1.27
N PRO A 548 33.53 6.04 -0.57
CA PRO A 548 34.22 6.76 0.49
C PRO A 548 35.06 7.93 -0.05
N ILE A 549 35.15 9.00 0.75
CA ILE A 549 36.04 10.14 0.55
C ILE A 549 37.01 10.15 1.76
N ALA A 550 38.26 9.76 1.53
CA ALA A 550 39.25 9.62 2.61
C ALA A 550 40.01 10.92 2.94
N GLU A 551 39.95 11.90 2.05
CA GLU A 551 40.66 13.18 2.16
C GLU A 551 39.89 14.24 1.33
N GLU A 552 40.15 15.51 1.62
CA GLU A 552 39.55 16.64 0.93
C GLU A 552 39.69 16.53 -0.60
N LYS A 553 38.59 16.81 -1.30
CA LYS A 553 38.52 16.84 -2.75
C LYS A 553 37.88 18.13 -3.22
N THR A 554 38.42 18.70 -4.30
CA THR A 554 37.77 19.79 -5.01
C THR A 554 36.50 19.29 -5.72
N ASN A 555 35.61 20.21 -6.10
CA ASN A 555 34.40 19.87 -6.88
C ASN A 555 34.74 19.12 -8.17
N ASP A 556 35.83 19.48 -8.86
CA ASP A 556 36.28 18.78 -10.06
C ASP A 556 36.67 17.33 -9.77
N GLN A 557 37.39 17.10 -8.66
CA GLN A 557 37.79 15.75 -8.23
C GLN A 557 36.60 14.91 -7.76
N LEU A 558 35.58 15.53 -7.15
CA LEU A 558 34.32 14.86 -6.80
C LEU A 558 33.55 14.47 -8.04
N SER A 559 33.40 15.39 -9.01
CA SER A 559 32.77 15.10 -10.31
C SER A 559 33.50 13.96 -11.02
N GLU A 560 34.83 14.00 -11.13
CA GLU A 560 35.63 12.94 -11.76
C GLU A 560 35.43 11.59 -11.06
N LYS A 561 35.44 11.56 -9.72
CA LYS A 561 35.16 10.34 -8.94
C LYS A 561 33.71 9.84 -9.16
N ALA A 562 32.76 10.72 -9.45
CA ALA A 562 31.37 10.39 -9.71
C ALA A 562 31.09 9.89 -11.15
N ARG A 563 32.06 9.95 -12.08
CA ARG A 563 31.93 9.49 -13.48
C ARG A 563 32.01 7.97 -13.62
N ILE A 564 31.38 7.26 -12.70
CA ILE A 564 31.29 5.79 -12.70
C ILE A 564 29.83 5.35 -12.80
N SER A 565 29.59 4.27 -13.54
CA SER A 565 28.34 3.53 -13.49
C SER A 565 28.52 2.23 -12.71
N SER A 566 27.39 1.67 -12.24
CA SER A 566 27.39 0.36 -11.59
C SER A 566 27.96 -0.70 -12.53
N PRO A 567 28.92 -1.54 -12.09
CA PRO A 567 29.36 -2.70 -12.84
C PRO A 567 28.35 -3.87 -12.69
N VAL A 568 27.24 -3.67 -11.99
CA VAL A 568 26.18 -4.66 -11.77
C VAL A 568 24.96 -4.29 -12.60
N CYS A 569 24.36 -5.25 -13.29
CA CYS A 569 23.09 -5.04 -13.97
C CYS A 569 22.02 -4.59 -12.96
N SER A 570 21.17 -3.66 -13.39
CA SER A 570 20.02 -3.23 -12.60
C SER A 570 19.07 -4.41 -12.37
N PRO A 571 18.41 -4.49 -11.20
CA PRO A 571 17.40 -5.51 -10.93
C PRO A 571 16.34 -5.59 -12.03
N VAL A 572 15.79 -6.78 -12.22
CA VAL A 572 14.64 -6.98 -13.11
C VAL A 572 13.37 -6.55 -12.40
N LYS A 573 12.66 -5.57 -12.96
CA LYS A 573 11.31 -5.19 -12.57
C LYS A 573 10.34 -6.28 -13.02
N ILE A 574 9.50 -6.72 -12.10
CA ILE A 574 8.46 -7.72 -12.34
C ILE A 574 7.13 -7.02 -12.20
N GLU A 575 6.38 -6.90 -13.30
CA GLU A 575 5.11 -6.18 -13.36
C GLU A 575 4.02 -7.02 -13.99
N LYS A 576 2.77 -6.74 -13.65
CA LYS A 576 1.59 -7.37 -14.24
C LYS A 576 0.93 -6.40 -15.20
N ASP A 577 0.63 -6.83 -16.42
CA ASP A 577 -0.15 -6.04 -17.36
C ASP A 577 -1.66 -6.14 -17.11
N ALA A 578 -2.45 -5.33 -17.83
CA ALA A 578 -3.91 -5.32 -17.70
C ALA A 578 -4.59 -6.66 -18.07
N LYS A 579 -3.88 -7.59 -18.73
CA LYS A 579 -4.36 -8.92 -19.10
C LYS A 579 -3.84 -10.01 -18.16
N GLY A 580 -3.17 -9.62 -17.08
CA GLY A 580 -2.61 -10.54 -16.10
C GLY A 580 -1.30 -11.22 -16.49
N SER A 581 -0.68 -10.82 -17.61
CA SER A 581 0.63 -11.33 -18.00
C SER A 581 1.75 -10.59 -17.28
N ILE A 582 2.82 -11.31 -16.97
CA ILE A 582 3.99 -10.76 -16.29
C ILE A 582 4.98 -10.20 -17.32
N ILE A 583 5.25 -8.91 -17.19
CA ILE A 583 6.26 -8.18 -17.94
C ILE A 583 7.52 -8.09 -17.09
N LEU A 584 8.65 -8.45 -17.71
CA LEU A 584 9.97 -8.36 -17.09
C LEU A 584 10.78 -7.29 -17.82
N SER A 585 11.29 -6.32 -17.08
CA SER A 585 12.06 -5.21 -17.65
C SER A 585 13.28 -4.87 -16.78
N THR A 586 14.30 -4.26 -17.38
CA THR A 586 15.46 -3.74 -16.64
C THR A 586 15.94 -2.46 -17.33
N THR A 587 16.56 -1.57 -16.56
CA THR A 587 17.17 -0.34 -17.08
C THR A 587 18.56 -0.59 -17.67
N THR A 588 19.15 -1.77 -17.48
CA THR A 588 20.43 -2.11 -18.11
C THR A 588 20.25 -2.36 -19.61
N THR A 589 20.71 -1.41 -20.42
CA THR A 589 20.60 -1.46 -21.88
C THR A 589 21.32 -2.70 -22.45
N GLY A 590 20.60 -3.44 -23.30
CA GLY A 590 21.12 -4.63 -23.98
C GLY A 590 21.24 -5.87 -23.09
N ALA A 591 20.76 -5.83 -21.84
CA ALA A 591 20.79 -6.99 -20.95
C ALA A 591 19.86 -8.11 -21.43
N THR A 592 20.28 -9.35 -21.17
CA THR A 592 19.49 -10.56 -21.39
C THR A 592 18.82 -10.96 -20.08
N ILE A 593 17.48 -11.06 -20.08
CA ILE A 593 16.68 -11.39 -18.89
C ILE A 593 16.40 -12.89 -18.83
N TYR A 594 16.56 -13.48 -17.66
CA TYR A 594 16.22 -14.85 -17.33
C TYR A 594 15.18 -14.88 -16.21
N TYR A 595 14.25 -15.83 -16.27
CA TYR A 595 13.22 -15.99 -15.25
C TYR A 595 12.92 -17.45 -14.94
N SER A 596 12.42 -17.71 -13.74
CA SER A 596 11.92 -19.00 -13.26
C SER A 596 10.54 -18.80 -12.65
N VAL A 597 9.65 -19.77 -12.86
CA VAL A 597 8.30 -19.79 -12.28
C VAL A 597 8.20 -20.98 -11.35
N ASN A 598 7.65 -20.78 -10.15
CA ASN A 598 7.41 -21.81 -9.13
C ASN A 598 8.65 -22.66 -8.82
N GLU A 599 9.80 -22.01 -8.65
CA GLU A 599 11.10 -22.65 -8.37
C GLU A 599 11.60 -23.61 -9.47
N GLY A 600 11.08 -23.47 -10.70
CA GLY A 600 11.58 -24.20 -11.86
C GLY A 600 12.96 -23.74 -12.34
N GLU A 601 13.43 -24.30 -13.46
CA GLU A 601 14.69 -23.84 -14.07
C GLU A 601 14.55 -22.44 -14.67
N PHE A 602 15.64 -21.67 -14.65
CA PHE A 602 15.69 -20.37 -15.29
C PHE A 602 15.70 -20.51 -16.82
N GLN A 603 14.83 -19.76 -17.48
CA GLN A 603 14.69 -19.71 -18.93
C GLN A 603 14.78 -18.28 -19.45
N LEU A 604 15.12 -18.14 -20.74
CA LEU A 604 15.28 -16.86 -21.41
C LEU A 604 13.93 -16.15 -21.59
N TYR A 605 13.82 -14.90 -21.13
CA TYR A 605 12.66 -14.05 -21.36
C TYR A 605 12.64 -13.53 -22.80
N LYS A 606 11.57 -13.83 -23.53
CA LYS A 606 11.36 -13.39 -24.93
C LYS A 606 10.04 -12.63 -25.14
N GLN A 607 9.08 -12.86 -24.26
CA GLN A 607 7.71 -12.34 -24.34
C GLN A 607 7.07 -12.41 -22.94
N PRO A 608 6.00 -11.65 -22.68
CA PRO A 608 5.27 -11.68 -21.40
C PRO A 608 4.91 -13.11 -20.95
N VAL A 609 5.00 -13.35 -19.64
CA VAL A 609 4.77 -14.67 -19.03
C VAL A 609 3.34 -14.76 -18.52
N ALA A 610 2.54 -15.69 -19.01
CA ALA A 610 1.21 -15.92 -18.49
C ALA A 610 1.27 -16.66 -17.14
N MET A 611 0.91 -15.99 -16.06
CA MET A 611 0.79 -16.57 -14.71
C MET A 611 -0.63 -16.42 -14.17
N LEU A 612 -1.61 -16.86 -14.96
CA LEU A 612 -3.03 -16.70 -14.63
C LEU A 612 -3.42 -17.40 -13.33
N GLN A 613 -2.80 -18.55 -13.04
CA GLN A 613 -3.00 -19.32 -11.81
C GLN A 613 -2.23 -18.77 -10.60
N GLY A 614 -1.52 -17.65 -10.77
CA GLY A 614 -0.60 -17.13 -9.77
C GLY A 614 0.65 -17.99 -9.58
N GLY A 615 1.36 -17.76 -8.48
CA GLY A 615 2.59 -18.44 -8.12
C GLY A 615 3.78 -17.50 -7.95
N THR A 616 4.96 -18.05 -7.70
CA THR A 616 6.17 -17.24 -7.49
C THR A 616 6.94 -17.13 -8.80
N ILE A 617 7.42 -15.92 -9.12
CA ILE A 617 8.35 -15.70 -10.23
C ILE A 617 9.64 -15.10 -9.71
N LYS A 618 10.77 -15.61 -10.20
CA LYS A 618 12.10 -15.07 -9.96
C LYS A 618 12.72 -14.62 -11.27
N ALA A 619 13.44 -13.50 -11.26
CA ALA A 619 14.11 -13.00 -12.46
C ALA A 619 15.47 -12.37 -12.14
N TYR A 620 16.41 -12.48 -13.08
CA TYR A 620 17.66 -11.73 -13.07
C TYR A 620 18.07 -11.42 -14.51
N CYS A 621 19.04 -10.54 -14.70
CA CYS A 621 19.57 -10.25 -16.02
C CYS A 621 21.10 -10.26 -16.04
N THR A 622 21.63 -10.47 -17.24
CA THR A 622 23.07 -10.53 -17.53
C THR A 622 23.40 -9.58 -18.66
N GLN A 623 24.61 -9.02 -18.66
CA GLN A 623 25.13 -8.21 -19.76
C GLN A 623 26.64 -8.41 -19.85
N THR A 624 27.17 -8.54 -21.07
CA THR A 624 28.62 -8.76 -21.26
C THR A 624 29.40 -7.59 -20.68
N GLY A 625 30.37 -7.86 -19.81
CA GLY A 625 31.16 -6.84 -19.13
C GLY A 625 30.56 -6.32 -17.81
N TYR A 626 29.44 -6.88 -17.36
CA TYR A 626 28.78 -6.56 -16.10
C TYR A 626 28.66 -7.81 -15.23
N PHE A 627 28.54 -7.61 -13.92
CA PHE A 627 28.00 -8.62 -13.02
C PHE A 627 26.50 -8.77 -13.25
N ASP A 628 26.01 -9.99 -13.07
CA ASP A 628 24.59 -10.30 -13.08
C ASP A 628 23.84 -9.46 -12.06
N SER A 629 22.60 -9.11 -12.37
CA SER A 629 21.74 -8.45 -11.40
C SER A 629 21.47 -9.38 -10.21
N MET A 630 21.04 -8.80 -9.09
CA MET A 630 20.38 -9.61 -8.07
C MET A 630 19.17 -10.34 -8.66
N THR A 631 18.85 -11.51 -8.10
CA THR A 631 17.58 -12.18 -8.39
C THR A 631 16.46 -11.46 -7.64
N THR A 632 15.50 -10.92 -8.38
CA THR A 632 14.25 -10.39 -7.84
C THR A 632 13.20 -11.48 -7.85
N SER A 633 12.30 -11.45 -6.87
CA SER A 633 11.20 -12.40 -6.71
C SER A 633 9.90 -11.63 -6.49
N ALA A 634 8.79 -12.14 -7.01
CA ALA A 634 7.46 -11.65 -6.71
C ALA A 634 6.49 -12.83 -6.57
N ASP A 635 5.56 -12.71 -5.64
CA ASP A 635 4.41 -13.61 -5.53
C ASP A 635 3.26 -13.00 -6.32
N ILE A 636 2.80 -13.74 -7.32
CA ILE A 636 1.74 -13.33 -8.23
C ILE A 636 0.45 -13.97 -7.74
N ASN A 637 -0.53 -13.14 -7.37
CA ASN A 637 -1.88 -13.62 -7.09
C ASN A 637 -2.55 -14.14 -8.37
N LEU A 638 -3.53 -15.03 -8.17
CA LEU A 638 -4.43 -15.47 -9.24
C LEU A 638 -4.95 -14.26 -10.02
N PHE A 639 -4.90 -14.34 -11.35
CA PHE A 639 -5.52 -13.31 -12.17
C PHE A 639 -7.03 -13.57 -12.30
N VAL A 640 -7.83 -12.65 -11.78
CA VAL A 640 -9.27 -12.63 -11.96
C VAL A 640 -9.61 -11.84 -13.22
N ASP A 641 -9.98 -12.54 -14.29
CA ASP A 641 -10.32 -11.91 -15.57
C ASP A 641 -11.76 -11.37 -15.54
N LYS A 642 -11.88 -10.08 -15.20
CA LYS A 642 -13.18 -9.37 -15.17
C LYS A 642 -13.82 -9.21 -16.55
N SER A 643 -13.06 -9.32 -17.65
CA SER A 643 -13.64 -9.19 -19.00
C SER A 643 -14.64 -10.31 -19.33
N LEU A 644 -14.60 -11.40 -18.57
CA LEU A 644 -15.53 -12.51 -18.66
C LEU A 644 -16.80 -12.32 -17.81
N TRP A 645 -16.79 -11.35 -16.89
CA TRP A 645 -17.87 -11.16 -15.92
C TRP A 645 -19.13 -10.61 -16.58
N LYS A 646 -20.28 -10.99 -16.02
CA LYS A 646 -21.58 -10.52 -16.50
C LYS A 646 -22.47 -10.18 -15.33
N VAL A 647 -23.15 -9.04 -15.41
CA VAL A 647 -24.23 -8.72 -14.49
C VAL A 647 -25.42 -9.65 -14.79
N VAL A 648 -25.86 -10.39 -13.77
CA VAL A 648 -27.03 -11.29 -13.85
C VAL A 648 -28.31 -10.52 -13.58
N SER A 649 -28.30 -9.69 -12.53
CA SER A 649 -29.43 -8.84 -12.14
C SER A 649 -28.97 -7.64 -11.32
N CYS A 650 -29.81 -6.61 -11.27
CA CYS A 650 -29.70 -5.51 -10.32
C CYS A 650 -31.07 -4.98 -9.91
N SER A 651 -31.17 -4.35 -8.73
CA SER A 651 -32.45 -3.80 -8.23
C SER A 651 -32.99 -2.69 -9.13
N SER A 652 -32.13 -1.77 -9.56
CA SER A 652 -32.47 -0.69 -10.48
C SER A 652 -31.23 -0.09 -11.13
N GLN A 653 -31.41 0.65 -12.21
CA GLN A 653 -30.35 1.41 -12.86
C GLN A 653 -30.90 2.68 -13.50
N GLN A 654 -30.10 3.74 -13.48
CA GLN A 654 -30.39 4.98 -14.21
C GLN A 654 -30.31 4.76 -15.73
N GLY A 655 -29.31 3.98 -16.18
CA GLY A 655 -29.05 3.72 -17.59
C GLY A 655 -28.25 4.84 -18.27
N GLY A 656 -28.17 4.82 -19.60
CA GLY A 656 -27.35 5.77 -20.35
C GLY A 656 -25.86 5.63 -20.01
N GLY A 657 -25.24 6.72 -19.54
CA GLY A 657 -23.85 6.72 -19.09
C GLY A 657 -23.61 6.05 -17.72
N GLU A 658 -24.68 5.70 -16.98
CA GLU A 658 -24.60 5.17 -15.61
C GLU A 658 -25.26 3.78 -15.48
N LYS A 659 -25.02 2.94 -16.48
CA LYS A 659 -25.58 1.59 -16.59
C LYS A 659 -24.87 0.59 -15.66
N VAL A 660 -25.51 -0.53 -15.38
CA VAL A 660 -25.02 -1.52 -14.40
C VAL A 660 -23.69 -2.18 -14.79
N GLU A 661 -23.41 -2.31 -16.08
CA GLU A 661 -22.17 -2.92 -16.57
C GLU A 661 -20.92 -2.13 -16.20
N ASN A 662 -21.07 -0.82 -15.97
CA ASN A 662 -19.98 0.05 -15.53
C ASN A 662 -19.42 -0.38 -14.17
N ALA A 663 -20.19 -1.09 -13.33
CA ALA A 663 -19.69 -1.56 -12.04
C ALA A 663 -18.61 -2.67 -12.16
N ILE A 664 -18.38 -3.21 -13.36
CA ILE A 664 -17.45 -4.33 -13.59
C ILE A 664 -16.59 -4.14 -14.86
N ASP A 665 -16.57 -2.96 -15.48
CA ASP A 665 -15.93 -2.76 -16.79
C ASP A 665 -14.42 -2.47 -16.72
N GLY A 666 -13.89 -2.22 -15.53
CA GLY A 666 -12.48 -1.91 -15.29
C GLY A 666 -12.13 -0.44 -15.51
N ASP A 667 -13.12 0.44 -15.71
CA ASP A 667 -12.97 1.88 -15.82
C ASP A 667 -13.54 2.58 -14.59
N GLU A 668 -12.65 2.88 -13.64
CA GLU A 668 -12.97 3.59 -12.39
C GLU A 668 -13.52 5.03 -12.57
N SER A 669 -13.57 5.54 -13.81
CA SER A 669 -14.20 6.83 -14.14
C SER A 669 -15.68 6.71 -14.52
N THR A 670 -16.15 5.50 -14.84
CA THR A 670 -17.56 5.21 -15.07
C THR A 670 -18.22 4.71 -13.78
N ILE A 671 -19.56 4.76 -13.73
CA ILE A 671 -20.31 4.31 -12.56
C ILE A 671 -21.57 3.56 -12.97
N TRP A 672 -21.96 2.56 -12.19
CA TRP A 672 -23.36 2.18 -12.08
C TRP A 672 -24.02 3.09 -11.06
N HIS A 673 -25.20 3.62 -11.40
CA HIS A 673 -26.05 4.34 -10.46
C HIS A 673 -27.46 3.74 -10.46
N THR A 674 -28.02 3.50 -9.28
CA THR A 674 -29.43 3.11 -9.13
C THR A 674 -30.33 4.28 -9.55
N GLN A 675 -31.61 4.04 -9.81
CA GLN A 675 -32.50 5.13 -10.26
C GLN A 675 -32.58 6.25 -9.22
N TYR A 676 -32.28 7.48 -9.63
CA TYR A 676 -32.43 8.71 -8.82
C TYR A 676 -33.35 9.74 -9.52
N GLY A 677 -33.91 9.38 -10.67
CA GLY A 677 -35.00 10.11 -11.32
C GLY A 677 -36.36 9.76 -10.73
N SER A 678 -37.45 9.88 -11.51
CA SER A 678 -38.84 9.91 -11.02
C SER A 678 -39.35 8.74 -10.13
N ASN A 679 -38.67 7.60 -10.07
CA ASN A 679 -39.10 6.43 -9.30
C ASN A 679 -38.33 6.21 -7.97
N GLU A 680 -37.17 6.88 -7.76
CA GLU A 680 -36.25 6.79 -6.60
C GLU A 680 -36.48 5.59 -5.63
N PRO A 681 -36.19 4.33 -6.04
CA PRO A 681 -36.41 3.17 -5.18
C PRO A 681 -35.57 3.24 -3.89
N GLU A 682 -36.21 3.01 -2.75
CA GLU A 682 -35.54 2.96 -1.44
C GLU A 682 -34.64 1.71 -1.30
N PRO A 683 -33.56 1.76 -0.50
CA PRO A 683 -32.71 0.62 -0.24
C PRO A 683 -33.47 -0.50 0.51
N PRO A 684 -33.00 -1.76 0.42
CA PRO A 684 -31.72 -2.17 -0.12
C PRO A 684 -31.64 -2.22 -1.65
N HIS A 685 -30.49 -1.83 -2.20
CA HIS A 685 -30.15 -2.05 -3.61
C HIS A 685 -29.29 -3.28 -3.77
N GLU A 686 -29.43 -3.99 -4.89
CA GLU A 686 -28.67 -5.20 -5.15
C GLU A 686 -28.05 -5.21 -6.54
N ILE A 687 -26.91 -5.88 -6.65
CA ILE A 687 -26.28 -6.30 -7.91
C ILE A 687 -25.75 -7.72 -7.76
N VAL A 688 -26.04 -8.56 -8.76
CA VAL A 688 -25.57 -9.95 -8.86
C VAL A 688 -24.67 -10.07 -10.07
N VAL A 689 -23.49 -10.67 -9.90
CA VAL A 689 -22.50 -10.84 -10.96
C VAL A 689 -22.11 -12.30 -11.09
N ASP A 690 -22.10 -12.81 -12.33
CA ASP A 690 -21.47 -14.07 -12.74
C ASP A 690 -20.00 -13.78 -13.06
N MET A 691 -19.08 -14.39 -12.31
CA MET A 691 -17.65 -14.25 -12.50
C MET A 691 -17.10 -15.19 -13.60
N ALA A 692 -17.99 -15.92 -14.28
CA ALA A 692 -17.75 -16.93 -15.33
C ALA A 692 -16.98 -18.19 -14.88
N GLN A 693 -16.14 -18.09 -13.85
CA GLN A 693 -15.39 -19.18 -13.26
C GLN A 693 -15.70 -19.28 -11.76
N THR A 694 -15.55 -20.47 -11.19
CA THR A 694 -15.64 -20.68 -9.74
C THR A 694 -14.29 -20.32 -9.10
N TYR A 695 -14.29 -19.35 -8.19
CA TYR A 695 -13.09 -18.87 -7.50
C TYR A 695 -13.13 -19.21 -6.01
N ARG A 696 -11.97 -19.49 -5.42
CA ARG A 696 -11.77 -19.47 -3.96
C ARG A 696 -11.54 -18.03 -3.52
N VAL A 697 -12.62 -17.34 -3.11
CA VAL A 697 -12.61 -15.88 -2.91
C VAL A 697 -12.01 -15.49 -1.56
N GLU A 698 -10.99 -14.65 -1.54
CA GLU A 698 -10.28 -14.18 -0.35
C GLU A 698 -10.74 -12.79 0.11
N GLU A 699 -11.02 -11.90 -0.85
CA GLU A 699 -11.45 -10.53 -0.59
C GLU A 699 -12.52 -10.10 -1.59
N PHE A 700 -13.39 -9.18 -1.17
CA PHE A 700 -14.30 -8.45 -2.02
C PHE A 700 -13.89 -6.97 -2.06
N ILE A 701 -13.89 -6.37 -3.23
CA ILE A 701 -13.43 -4.99 -3.44
C ILE A 701 -14.62 -4.14 -3.89
N TYR A 702 -14.85 -3.03 -3.19
CA TYR A 702 -15.81 -2.00 -3.56
C TYR A 702 -15.10 -0.67 -3.82
N GLN A 703 -15.33 -0.07 -4.98
CA GLN A 703 -14.91 1.29 -5.32
C GLN A 703 -16.13 2.22 -5.35
N GLY A 704 -16.09 3.28 -4.55
CA GLY A 704 -17.04 4.38 -4.63
C GLY A 704 -16.79 5.27 -5.85
N ARG A 705 -17.81 5.97 -6.34
CA ARG A 705 -17.66 6.95 -7.42
C ARG A 705 -16.62 8.04 -7.08
N LYS A 706 -15.86 8.48 -8.07
CA LYS A 706 -14.79 9.48 -7.92
C LYS A 706 -15.25 10.93 -8.02
N ASP A 707 -16.31 11.17 -8.77
CA ASP A 707 -16.84 12.50 -9.11
C ASP A 707 -17.79 13.10 -8.03
N GLY A 708 -18.05 12.38 -6.93
CA GLY A 708 -18.81 12.88 -5.78
C GLY A 708 -19.07 11.81 -4.72
N SER A 709 -19.75 12.15 -3.62
CA SER A 709 -20.17 11.16 -2.60
C SER A 709 -21.56 10.59 -2.82
N ASN A 710 -22.31 11.15 -3.77
CA ASN A 710 -23.70 10.80 -4.04
C ASN A 710 -23.86 9.32 -4.45
N GLY A 711 -24.55 8.54 -3.63
CA GLY A 711 -24.76 7.11 -3.89
C GLY A 711 -23.67 6.20 -3.31
N ARG A 712 -22.59 6.72 -2.72
CA ARG A 712 -21.59 5.84 -2.09
C ARG A 712 -22.24 5.00 -1.00
N ILE A 713 -22.00 3.69 -1.07
CA ILE A 713 -22.60 2.72 -0.15
C ILE A 713 -21.98 2.94 1.22
N LYS A 714 -22.83 2.95 2.26
CA LYS A 714 -22.42 2.93 3.66
C LYS A 714 -22.54 1.52 4.18
N GLU A 715 -23.73 1.07 4.56
CA GLU A 715 -23.92 -0.27 5.09
C GLU A 715 -24.13 -1.29 3.97
N TYR A 716 -23.48 -2.45 4.07
CA TYR A 716 -23.51 -3.48 3.03
C TYR A 716 -23.66 -4.89 3.60
N GLU A 717 -24.12 -5.80 2.72
CA GLU A 717 -24.02 -7.25 2.86
C GLU A 717 -23.47 -7.84 1.55
N ILE A 718 -22.49 -8.74 1.66
CA ILE A 718 -21.84 -9.42 0.52
C ILE A 718 -22.12 -10.91 0.62
N TYR A 719 -22.52 -11.52 -0.50
CA TYR A 719 -22.83 -12.93 -0.61
C TYR A 719 -22.06 -13.57 -1.75
N PHE A 720 -21.82 -14.88 -1.62
CA PHE A 720 -21.17 -15.71 -2.63
C PHE A 720 -21.99 -16.99 -2.83
N SER A 721 -22.08 -17.48 -4.06
CA SER A 721 -22.80 -18.71 -4.40
C SER A 721 -22.28 -19.35 -5.70
N ASN A 722 -22.60 -20.63 -5.92
CA ASN A 722 -22.46 -21.29 -7.23
C ASN A 722 -23.79 -21.34 -8.00
N ASN A 723 -24.86 -20.78 -7.44
CA ASN A 723 -26.16 -20.67 -8.07
C ASN A 723 -26.70 -19.24 -7.89
N PRO A 724 -27.03 -18.52 -8.99
CA PRO A 724 -27.43 -17.12 -8.92
C PRO A 724 -28.77 -16.88 -8.20
N ASP A 725 -29.58 -17.91 -8.00
CA ASP A 725 -30.90 -17.81 -7.35
C ASP A 725 -30.88 -18.23 -5.88
N VAL A 726 -29.78 -18.80 -5.41
CA VAL A 726 -29.69 -19.46 -4.11
C VAL A 726 -28.56 -18.82 -3.30
N TRP A 727 -28.92 -18.06 -2.27
CA TRP A 727 -27.98 -17.26 -1.48
C TRP A 727 -28.03 -17.65 0.00
N GLY A 728 -26.86 -17.87 0.60
CA GLY A 728 -26.67 -18.12 2.03
C GLY A 728 -26.78 -16.89 2.90
N ALA A 729 -26.29 -16.99 4.13
CA ALA A 729 -26.00 -15.80 4.93
C ALA A 729 -24.90 -14.96 4.24
N PRO A 730 -24.85 -13.65 4.55
CA PRO A 730 -23.79 -12.80 4.04
C PRO A 730 -22.43 -13.33 4.49
N ALA A 731 -21.50 -13.46 3.54
CA ALA A 731 -20.11 -13.79 3.79
C ALA A 731 -19.38 -12.64 4.51
N ALA A 732 -19.85 -11.41 4.32
CA ALA A 732 -19.45 -10.24 5.09
C ALA A 732 -20.59 -9.21 5.16
N SER A 733 -20.65 -8.48 6.27
CA SER A 733 -21.48 -7.28 6.40
C SER A 733 -20.71 -6.24 7.20
N GLY A 734 -21.00 -4.96 6.95
CA GLY A 734 -20.24 -3.88 7.56
C GLY A 734 -20.64 -2.52 7.04
N ALA A 735 -19.76 -1.55 7.26
CA ALA A 735 -19.90 -0.22 6.71
C ALA A 735 -18.63 0.20 5.95
N PHE A 736 -18.81 0.63 4.71
CA PHE A 736 -17.78 1.31 3.93
C PHE A 736 -17.61 2.75 4.45
N SER A 737 -16.39 3.26 4.32
CA SER A 737 -16.06 4.67 4.54
C SER A 737 -16.49 5.51 3.33
N ASP A 738 -16.82 6.78 3.56
CA ASP A 738 -17.08 7.74 2.49
C ASP A 738 -15.77 8.17 1.81
N THR A 739 -15.26 7.30 0.94
CA THR A 739 -14.06 7.55 0.13
C THR A 739 -14.30 7.09 -1.31
N PRO A 740 -13.72 7.79 -2.31
CA PRO A 740 -13.67 7.28 -3.67
C PRO A 740 -12.72 6.09 -3.84
N ASP A 741 -11.80 5.82 -2.91
CA ASP A 741 -10.76 4.80 -3.03
C ASP A 741 -11.29 3.36 -2.91
N PRO A 742 -10.55 2.34 -3.42
CA PRO A 742 -10.96 0.94 -3.28
C PRO A 742 -10.98 0.51 -1.81
N GLN A 743 -12.06 -0.15 -1.43
CA GLN A 743 -12.27 -0.67 -0.08
C GLN A 743 -12.31 -2.20 -0.11
N HIS A 744 -11.37 -2.81 0.60
CA HIS A 744 -11.16 -4.26 0.63
C HIS A 744 -11.87 -4.89 1.84
N VAL A 745 -12.77 -5.83 1.57
CA VAL A 745 -13.48 -6.61 2.58
C VAL A 745 -12.95 -8.03 2.58
N LYS A 746 -12.21 -8.37 3.64
CA LYS A 746 -11.67 -9.73 3.80
C LYS A 746 -12.79 -10.75 4.01
N ILE A 747 -12.81 -11.79 3.18
CA ILE A 747 -13.79 -12.88 3.25
C ILE A 747 -13.18 -14.05 4.02
N THR A 748 -13.44 -14.07 5.33
CA THR A 748 -12.76 -15.01 6.25
C THR A 748 -13.09 -16.47 5.95
N THR A 749 -14.29 -16.77 5.45
CA THR A 749 -14.75 -18.13 5.12
C THR A 749 -14.16 -18.68 3.82
N LYS A 750 -13.55 -17.81 3.00
CA LYS A 750 -12.95 -18.12 1.71
C LYS A 750 -13.83 -19.02 0.82
N PRO A 751 -15.08 -18.65 0.49
CA PRO A 751 -15.99 -19.55 -0.21
C PRO A 751 -15.48 -19.88 -1.62
N SER A 752 -15.80 -21.09 -2.08
CA SER A 752 -15.73 -21.43 -3.51
C SER A 752 -17.02 -20.95 -4.18
N ALA A 753 -16.92 -19.97 -5.08
CA ALA A 753 -18.09 -19.31 -5.66
C ALA A 753 -17.85 -18.80 -7.08
N ARG A 754 -18.87 -18.96 -7.93
CA ARG A 754 -18.94 -18.37 -9.27
C ARG A 754 -19.70 -17.06 -9.31
N TYR A 755 -20.64 -16.86 -8.39
CA TYR A 755 -21.47 -15.67 -8.32
C TYR A 755 -21.20 -14.93 -7.02
N PHE A 756 -21.25 -13.60 -7.08
CA PHE A 756 -21.39 -12.78 -5.88
C PHE A 756 -22.62 -11.87 -5.98
N LYS A 757 -23.10 -11.45 -4.82
CA LYS A 757 -24.15 -10.45 -4.69
C LYS A 757 -23.74 -9.41 -3.66
N LEU A 758 -23.80 -8.14 -4.05
CA LEU A 758 -23.66 -7.02 -3.14
C LEU A 758 -25.05 -6.44 -2.88
N ILE A 759 -25.40 -6.28 -1.59
CA ILE A 759 -26.58 -5.58 -1.13
C ILE A 759 -26.14 -4.29 -0.44
N ALA A 760 -26.49 -3.15 -1.01
CA ALA A 760 -26.31 -1.83 -0.41
C ALA A 760 -27.52 -1.49 0.45
N LYS A 761 -27.34 -1.47 1.77
CA LYS A 761 -28.42 -1.25 2.75
C LYS A 761 -28.67 0.22 3.04
N SER A 762 -27.64 1.07 2.90
CA SER A 762 -27.76 2.52 3.05
C SER A 762 -26.65 3.25 2.28
N GLU A 763 -26.90 4.52 1.99
CA GLU A 763 -25.96 5.45 1.37
C GLU A 763 -25.33 6.37 2.44
N VAL A 764 -24.11 6.88 2.19
CA VAL A 764 -23.33 7.67 3.16
C VAL A 764 -24.05 8.92 3.69
N ASN A 765 -24.91 9.54 2.89
CA ASN A 765 -25.77 10.69 3.22
C ASN A 765 -27.24 10.29 3.50
N ASN A 766 -27.52 9.00 3.71
CA ASN A 766 -28.85 8.42 3.91
C ASN A 766 -29.85 8.77 2.78
N LYS A 767 -29.40 8.79 1.54
CA LYS A 767 -30.26 8.89 0.35
C LYS A 767 -30.77 7.53 -0.12
N ALA A 768 -31.80 7.57 -0.97
CA ALA A 768 -32.47 6.37 -1.44
C ALA A 768 -31.61 5.54 -2.39
N TRP A 769 -30.61 6.11 -3.07
CA TRP A 769 -29.86 5.48 -4.16
C TRP A 769 -28.47 4.97 -3.76
N ALA A 770 -27.90 4.08 -4.58
CA ALA A 770 -26.53 3.60 -4.50
C ALA A 770 -25.79 3.80 -5.83
N ALA A 771 -24.47 3.92 -5.75
CA ALA A 771 -23.55 4.08 -6.86
C ALA A 771 -22.26 3.30 -6.62
N VAL A 772 -21.75 2.72 -7.69
CA VAL A 772 -20.56 1.86 -7.69
C VAL A 772 -19.71 2.24 -8.90
N ALA A 773 -18.44 2.60 -8.68
CA ALA A 773 -17.50 2.74 -9.79
C ALA A 773 -17.02 1.36 -10.23
N GLU A 774 -16.54 0.54 -9.30
CA GLU A 774 -15.98 -0.78 -9.61
C GLU A 774 -16.24 -1.79 -8.49
N LEU A 775 -16.45 -3.05 -8.89
CA LEU A 775 -16.48 -4.23 -8.03
C LEU A 775 -15.37 -5.19 -8.43
N GLY A 776 -14.79 -5.87 -7.45
CA GLY A 776 -13.75 -6.86 -7.69
C GLY A 776 -13.69 -7.92 -6.61
N ILE A 777 -12.85 -8.93 -6.84
CA ILE A 777 -12.45 -9.90 -5.83
C ILE A 777 -10.94 -10.16 -5.92
N GLU A 778 -10.35 -10.59 -4.81
CA GLU A 778 -9.09 -11.34 -4.83
C GLU A 778 -9.42 -12.81 -4.57
N ALA A 779 -8.71 -13.73 -5.23
CA ALA A 779 -8.93 -15.17 -5.10
C ALA A 779 -7.61 -15.93 -5.01
N SER A 780 -7.62 -17.05 -4.29
CA SER A 780 -6.45 -17.91 -4.10
C SER A 780 -6.36 -19.07 -5.10
N ALA A 781 -7.47 -19.42 -5.77
CA ALA A 781 -7.51 -20.46 -6.80
C ALA A 781 -8.75 -20.32 -7.70
N VAL A 782 -8.65 -20.83 -8.93
CA VAL A 782 -9.81 -21.27 -9.71
C VAL A 782 -10.14 -22.70 -9.27
N VAL A 783 -11.40 -22.96 -8.92
CA VAL A 783 -11.87 -24.28 -8.51
C VAL A 783 -12.55 -24.95 -9.70
N ASP A 784 -12.09 -26.15 -10.07
CA ASP A 784 -12.75 -26.97 -11.08
C ASP A 784 -13.96 -27.67 -10.45
N ASP A 785 -15.16 -27.47 -11.02
CA ASP A 785 -16.41 -28.11 -10.58
C ASP A 785 -16.32 -29.66 -10.63
N SER A 786 -15.29 -30.22 -11.26
CA SER A 786 -15.06 -31.68 -11.37
C SER A 786 -14.20 -32.31 -10.25
N GLU A 787 -13.51 -31.52 -9.40
CA GLU A 787 -12.57 -32.06 -8.40
C GLU A 787 -13.12 -32.16 -6.97
N GLU A 788 -14.32 -31.66 -6.67
CA GLU A 788 -15.00 -31.96 -5.39
C GLU A 788 -15.71 -33.34 -5.40
N ASN A 789 -14.99 -34.40 -5.76
CA ASN A 789 -15.39 -35.76 -5.38
C ASN A 789 -14.97 -36.03 -3.92
N CYS A 790 -15.56 -35.28 -2.99
CA CYS A 790 -15.80 -35.86 -1.66
C CYS A 790 -16.78 -37.01 -1.87
N GLU A 791 -16.34 -38.25 -1.62
CA GLU A 791 -17.16 -39.46 -1.68
C GLU A 791 -18.59 -39.18 -1.20
N VAL A 792 -19.59 -39.57 -1.97
CA VAL A 792 -21.00 -39.56 -1.55
C VAL A 792 -21.08 -40.19 -0.15
N LEU A 793 -21.41 -39.38 0.86
CA LEU A 793 -21.48 -39.83 2.26
C LEU A 793 -22.54 -40.94 2.37
N LEU A 794 -22.10 -42.18 2.52
CA LEU A 794 -22.99 -43.33 2.70
C LEU A 794 -23.69 -43.23 4.07
N PRO A 795 -25.03 -43.41 4.15
CA PRO A 795 -25.77 -43.32 5.40
C PRO A 795 -25.25 -44.28 6.48
N GLY A 796 -24.97 -43.77 7.68
CA GLY A 796 -24.65 -44.57 8.88
C GLY A 796 -23.18 -44.83 9.18
N GLN A 797 -22.23 -44.27 8.41
CA GLN A 797 -20.78 -44.44 8.62
C GLN A 797 -20.07 -43.27 9.32
N TYR A 798 -20.78 -42.16 9.55
CA TYR A 798 -20.18 -40.91 10.04
C TYR A 798 -20.84 -40.47 11.35
N TYR A 799 -20.02 -40.09 12.32
CA TYR A 799 -20.45 -39.55 13.61
C TYR A 799 -19.80 -38.19 13.83
N ILE A 800 -20.50 -37.29 14.53
CA ILE A 800 -19.97 -35.97 14.89
C ILE A 800 -19.60 -36.00 16.38
N LYS A 801 -18.32 -35.81 16.68
CA LYS A 801 -17.78 -35.86 18.04
C LYS A 801 -17.51 -34.46 18.55
N ASP A 802 -17.96 -34.16 19.76
CA ASP A 802 -17.53 -32.95 20.46
C ASP A 802 -16.07 -33.15 20.91
N VAL A 803 -15.17 -32.30 20.44
CA VAL A 803 -13.73 -32.39 20.76
C VAL A 803 -13.47 -32.21 22.25
N VAL A 804 -14.32 -31.47 22.96
CA VAL A 804 -14.15 -31.17 24.39
C VAL A 804 -14.83 -32.21 25.29
N SER A 805 -16.08 -32.62 24.97
CA SER A 805 -16.83 -33.56 25.82
C SER A 805 -16.69 -35.03 25.43
N GLY A 806 -16.18 -35.34 24.23
CA GLY A 806 -16.05 -36.71 23.72
C GLY A 806 -17.37 -37.42 23.41
N LEU A 807 -18.48 -36.67 23.39
CA LEU A 807 -19.81 -37.19 23.04
C LEU A 807 -20.00 -37.26 21.53
N TYR A 808 -20.69 -38.29 21.07
CA TYR A 808 -20.93 -38.58 19.65
C TYR A 808 -22.41 -38.36 19.27
N LEU A 809 -22.64 -37.73 18.11
CA LEU A 809 -23.92 -37.60 17.43
C LEU A 809 -23.94 -38.52 16.21
N GLN A 810 -25.05 -39.22 15.98
CA GLN A 810 -25.21 -40.19 14.88
C GLN A 810 -25.99 -39.57 13.71
N LEU A 811 -25.47 -39.66 12.48
CA LEU A 811 -26.21 -39.33 11.25
C LEU A 811 -27.15 -40.47 10.84
N LYS A 812 -28.42 -40.17 10.52
CA LYS A 812 -29.35 -41.13 9.94
C LYS A 812 -30.09 -40.53 8.74
N HIS A 813 -30.22 -41.31 7.67
CA HIS A 813 -30.96 -40.95 6.45
C HIS A 813 -32.35 -41.60 6.50
N ASP A 814 -33.41 -40.82 6.27
CA ASP A 814 -34.78 -41.34 6.14
C ASP A 814 -35.16 -41.44 4.66
N THR A 815 -35.56 -42.63 4.22
CA THR A 815 -35.90 -42.92 2.81
C THR A 815 -37.42 -43.04 2.60
N GLY A 816 -38.24 -42.61 3.56
CA GLY A 816 -39.63 -43.03 3.69
C GLY A 816 -40.73 -42.14 3.15
N SER A 817 -40.47 -41.07 2.39
CA SER A 817 -41.48 -40.02 2.27
C SER A 817 -41.45 -39.25 0.94
N ASN A 818 -42.65 -38.94 0.41
CA ASN A 818 -42.90 -38.55 -1.00
C ASN A 818 -43.38 -37.08 -1.18
N TYR A 819 -42.77 -36.13 -0.46
CA TYR A 819 -42.98 -34.68 -0.60
C TYR A 819 -41.62 -34.00 -0.63
N GLU A 820 -41.20 -33.39 -1.75
CA GLU A 820 -40.01 -32.53 -1.76
C GLU A 820 -40.23 -31.36 -0.78
N GLY A 821 -39.56 -31.42 0.37
CA GLY A 821 -39.56 -30.39 1.42
C GLY A 821 -40.26 -30.74 2.76
N GLU A 822 -41.04 -31.81 2.82
CA GLU A 822 -42.07 -32.12 3.84
C GLU A 822 -42.04 -33.38 4.74
N PHE A 823 -41.15 -33.66 5.71
CA PHE A 823 -41.19 -34.97 6.42
C PHE A 823 -41.32 -34.94 7.97
N CYS A 824 -42.35 -35.62 8.48
CA CYS A 824 -42.73 -35.75 9.90
C CYS A 824 -42.10 -36.98 10.58
N ILE A 825 -41.81 -36.89 11.89
CA ILE A 825 -41.29 -37.99 12.72
C ILE A 825 -42.40 -38.49 13.67
N ASN A 826 -42.53 -39.81 13.82
CA ASN A 826 -43.38 -40.49 14.81
C ASN A 826 -42.69 -40.51 16.21
N PRO A 827 -43.46 -40.63 17.32
CA PRO A 827 -42.94 -40.44 18.69
C PRO A 827 -41.83 -41.43 19.08
N LEU A 828 -40.80 -40.90 19.75
CA LEU A 828 -39.68 -41.65 20.34
C LEU A 828 -40.08 -42.44 21.60
N ASP A 829 -39.53 -43.65 21.68
CA ASP A 829 -39.47 -44.51 22.86
C ASP A 829 -38.51 -43.93 23.92
N LYS A 830 -38.82 -44.15 25.20
CA LYS A 830 -38.33 -43.38 26.37
C LYS A 830 -36.87 -43.63 26.78
N ASN A 831 -36.08 -44.33 25.99
CA ASN A 831 -34.76 -44.83 26.40
C ASN A 831 -33.56 -44.27 25.59
N ASN A 832 -33.73 -43.22 24.79
CA ASN A 832 -32.65 -42.66 23.96
C ASN A 832 -32.30 -41.23 24.40
N GLU A 833 -31.10 -41.01 24.97
CA GLU A 833 -30.56 -39.68 25.31
C GLU A 833 -29.77 -39.04 24.13
N ALA A 834 -30.21 -39.26 22.88
CA ALA A 834 -29.62 -38.62 21.71
C ALA A 834 -30.68 -37.82 20.95
N PHE A 835 -30.41 -36.53 20.73
CA PHE A 835 -31.17 -35.73 19.77
C PHE A 835 -30.78 -36.20 18.36
N ILE A 836 -31.77 -36.62 17.58
CA ILE A 836 -31.57 -37.05 16.20
C ILE A 836 -31.71 -35.81 15.31
N PHE A 837 -30.65 -35.49 14.57
CA PHE A 837 -30.64 -34.40 13.60
C PHE A 837 -30.55 -34.98 12.19
N ASN A 838 -31.48 -34.59 11.32
CA ASN A 838 -31.44 -34.95 9.90
C ASN A 838 -30.70 -33.84 9.16
N ILE A 839 -29.55 -34.16 8.57
CA ILE A 839 -28.68 -33.22 7.85
C ILE A 839 -28.68 -33.66 6.38
N ALA A 840 -29.18 -32.80 5.49
CA ALA A 840 -29.10 -33.00 4.04
C ALA A 840 -28.08 -32.03 3.42
N LYS A 841 -27.27 -32.49 2.47
CA LYS A 841 -26.39 -31.64 1.64
C LYS A 841 -27.25 -30.92 0.60
N VAL A 842 -27.28 -29.59 0.65
CA VAL A 842 -27.81 -28.76 -0.43
C VAL A 842 -26.63 -28.25 -1.23
N ASN A 843 -26.58 -28.53 -2.53
CA ASN A 843 -25.52 -28.03 -3.40
C ASN A 843 -25.57 -26.50 -3.46
N GLY A 844 -24.45 -25.83 -3.17
CA GLY A 844 -24.28 -24.38 -3.41
C GLY A 844 -24.22 -23.46 -2.17
N PHE A 845 -24.05 -23.97 -0.95
CA PHE A 845 -23.93 -23.14 0.26
C PHE A 845 -22.67 -23.40 1.08
N THR A 846 -22.14 -22.36 1.72
CA THR A 846 -21.47 -22.46 3.02
C THR A 846 -22.53 -22.75 4.11
N SER A 847 -22.85 -24.04 4.26
CA SER A 847 -23.43 -24.75 5.42
C SER A 847 -24.51 -24.06 6.28
N PHE A 848 -25.78 -24.23 5.92
CA PHE A 848 -26.93 -24.10 6.84
C PHE A 848 -27.73 -25.41 6.88
N TYR A 849 -28.12 -25.85 8.08
CA TYR A 849 -28.96 -27.05 8.27
C TYR A 849 -30.24 -26.68 9.06
N ASN A 850 -31.39 -27.18 8.61
CA ASN A 850 -32.71 -26.86 9.18
C ASN A 850 -33.07 -27.84 10.31
N LEU A 851 -33.75 -27.35 11.35
CA LEU A 851 -34.05 -28.09 12.56
C LEU A 851 -35.50 -27.80 13.02
N LYS A 852 -36.37 -28.80 12.89
CA LYS A 852 -37.78 -28.72 13.35
C LYS A 852 -37.97 -29.56 14.62
N VAL A 853 -38.59 -28.97 15.65
CA VAL A 853 -38.91 -29.65 16.92
C VAL A 853 -40.43 -29.71 17.09
N ASP A 854 -40.93 -30.91 17.34
CA ASP A 854 -42.33 -31.31 17.13
C ASP A 854 -43.33 -30.72 18.16
N GLY A 855 -43.82 -29.51 17.90
CA GLY A 855 -45.08 -28.98 18.44
C GLY A 855 -45.18 -28.81 19.97
N LYS A 856 -44.09 -28.90 20.72
CA LYS A 856 -44.07 -28.69 22.18
C LYS A 856 -43.15 -27.55 22.56
N TYR A 857 -43.70 -26.59 23.28
CA TYR A 857 -42.95 -25.51 23.94
C TYR A 857 -42.83 -25.79 25.44
N MET A 858 -41.68 -25.41 26.01
CA MET A 858 -41.50 -25.39 27.46
C MET A 858 -42.39 -24.28 28.05
N ASN A 859 -43.38 -24.62 28.90
CA ASN A 859 -44.20 -23.62 29.61
C ASN A 859 -43.98 -23.64 31.13
N LYS A 860 -43.92 -22.45 31.76
CA LYS A 860 -43.53 -22.27 33.17
C LYS A 860 -44.76 -22.38 34.08
N GLY A 861 -44.99 -23.58 34.61
CA GLY A 861 -45.89 -23.82 35.75
C GLY A 861 -45.08 -24.16 37.00
N GLU A 862 -45.51 -23.65 38.16
CA GLU A 862 -44.81 -23.61 39.46
C GLU A 862 -43.86 -24.81 39.75
N GLY A 863 -42.56 -24.51 39.73
CA GLY A 863 -41.51 -25.31 40.39
C GLY A 863 -40.95 -26.53 39.64
N SER A 864 -41.53 -26.99 38.52
CA SER A 864 -40.93 -28.06 37.70
C SER A 864 -41.46 -28.07 36.26
N TRP A 865 -40.59 -28.12 35.26
CA TRP A 865 -41.00 -28.21 33.85
C TRP A 865 -41.53 -29.62 33.55
N ARG A 866 -42.80 -29.74 33.17
CA ARG A 866 -43.38 -30.97 32.61
C ARG A 866 -43.76 -30.74 31.14
N CYS A 867 -43.57 -31.77 30.32
CA CYS A 867 -43.91 -31.75 28.90
C CYS A 867 -45.44 -31.84 28.73
N GLY A 868 -46.11 -30.70 28.56
CA GLY A 868 -47.57 -30.61 28.35
C GLY A 868 -47.95 -30.50 26.88
N ILE A 869 -49.13 -31.00 26.51
CA ILE A 869 -49.72 -30.88 25.18
C ILE A 869 -50.59 -29.62 25.19
N GLY A 870 -50.23 -28.62 24.38
CA GLY A 870 -50.99 -27.38 24.18
C GLY A 870 -51.13 -27.10 22.69
N THR A 871 -52.35 -26.86 22.23
CA THR A 871 -52.69 -26.59 20.85
C THR A 871 -52.52 -25.10 20.55
N GLU A 872 -51.34 -24.68 20.08
CA GLU A 872 -51.18 -23.43 19.32
C GLU A 872 -50.28 -23.67 18.11
N THR A 873 -50.85 -23.47 16.93
CA THR A 873 -50.20 -23.56 15.62
C THR A 873 -49.42 -22.29 15.32
N ALA A 874 -48.10 -22.33 15.50
CA ALA A 874 -47.15 -21.45 14.84
C ALA A 874 -45.79 -22.16 14.71
N ASN A 875 -45.43 -22.56 13.47
CA ASN A 875 -44.12 -23.12 13.15
C ASN A 875 -43.01 -22.12 13.50
N LYS A 876 -42.03 -22.54 14.30
CA LYS A 876 -40.80 -21.79 14.58
C LYS A 876 -39.61 -22.66 14.22
N ASP A 877 -39.14 -22.55 12.97
CA ASP A 877 -37.95 -23.25 12.48
C ASP A 877 -36.67 -22.65 13.09
N GLY A 878 -35.68 -23.51 13.36
CA GLY A 878 -34.36 -23.10 13.86
C GLY A 878 -33.22 -23.46 12.91
N TRP A 879 -32.22 -22.59 12.78
CA TRP A 879 -31.08 -22.77 11.84
C TRP A 879 -29.79 -23.02 12.61
N VAL A 880 -28.94 -23.97 12.18
CA VAL A 880 -27.57 -24.15 12.70
C VAL A 880 -26.55 -23.73 11.63
N GLN A 881 -25.55 -22.94 12.03
CA GLN A 881 -24.40 -22.60 11.17
C GLN A 881 -23.17 -23.43 11.59
N MET A 882 -22.59 -24.16 10.63
CA MET A 882 -21.36 -24.94 10.80
C MET A 882 -20.27 -24.41 9.86
N GLU A 883 -19.06 -24.24 10.36
CA GLU A 883 -17.90 -23.74 9.61
C GLU A 883 -16.87 -24.86 9.48
N THR A 884 -16.61 -25.32 8.26
CA THR A 884 -15.55 -26.30 7.98
C THR A 884 -14.18 -25.68 8.28
N GLN A 885 -13.34 -26.41 9.00
CA GLN A 885 -11.95 -26.05 9.29
C GLN A 885 -11.01 -26.82 8.35
N ASP A 886 -9.76 -26.37 8.26
CA ASP A 886 -8.74 -26.90 7.33
C ASP A 886 -8.33 -28.38 7.62
N ASP A 887 -8.78 -28.97 8.73
CA ASP A 887 -8.42 -30.31 9.22
C ASP A 887 -9.60 -31.30 9.27
N CYS A 888 -10.65 -31.07 8.46
CA CYS A 888 -11.89 -31.86 8.44
C CYS A 888 -12.73 -31.76 9.75
N THR A 889 -12.45 -30.80 10.61
CA THR A 889 -13.32 -30.45 11.75
C THR A 889 -14.33 -29.37 11.37
N PHE A 890 -15.38 -29.23 12.18
CA PHE A 890 -16.46 -28.26 12.00
C PHE A 890 -16.63 -27.43 13.27
N LYS A 891 -16.58 -26.11 13.14
CA LYS A 891 -16.88 -25.18 14.22
C LYS A 891 -18.36 -24.77 14.16
N MET A 892 -19.12 -25.03 15.22
CA MET A 892 -20.52 -24.60 15.28
C MET A 892 -20.60 -23.17 15.79
N ARG A 893 -21.09 -22.24 14.96
CA ARG A 893 -21.14 -20.80 15.28
C ARG A 893 -22.42 -20.37 16.01
N GLY A 894 -23.50 -21.14 15.90
CA GLY A 894 -24.72 -20.92 16.70
C GLY A 894 -26.00 -21.50 16.09
N MET A 895 -27.07 -21.50 16.89
CA MET A 895 -28.45 -21.78 16.48
C MET A 895 -29.29 -20.50 16.46
N TRP A 896 -30.00 -20.20 15.38
CA TRP A 896 -31.02 -19.17 15.33
C TRP A 896 -32.41 -19.75 15.61
N GLN A 897 -32.92 -19.56 16.82
CA GLN A 897 -34.36 -19.37 17.03
C GLN A 897 -34.57 -17.90 17.42
N THR A 898 -35.72 -17.33 17.05
CA THR A 898 -36.14 -15.96 17.43
C THR A 898 -36.24 -15.73 18.95
N SER A 899 -35.86 -16.69 19.80
CA SER A 899 -35.47 -16.45 21.20
C SER A 899 -34.71 -17.65 21.79
N LYS A 900 -33.43 -17.46 22.14
CA LYS A 900 -32.53 -18.28 23.00
C LYS A 900 -31.57 -19.24 22.29
N TYR A 901 -30.27 -19.07 22.59
CA TYR A 901 -29.11 -19.85 22.11
C TYR A 901 -28.72 -20.98 23.08
N PHE A 902 -28.14 -22.08 22.56
CA PHE A 902 -27.71 -23.26 23.33
C PHE A 902 -26.18 -23.33 23.54
N ASN A 903 -25.69 -23.65 24.74
CA ASN A 903 -24.28 -24.03 25.00
C ASN A 903 -24.16 -25.04 26.18
N LEU A 904 -23.16 -25.93 26.12
CA LEU A 904 -22.95 -27.18 26.88
C LEU A 904 -21.68 -27.05 27.75
N ASP A 905 -21.79 -26.78 29.06
CA ASP A 905 -20.56 -26.67 29.86
C ASP A 905 -20.65 -27.00 31.36
N LYS A 906 -21.68 -27.73 31.82
CA LYS A 906 -21.67 -28.27 33.20
C LYS A 906 -22.19 -29.70 33.30
N HIS A 907 -21.28 -30.61 33.63
CA HIS A 907 -21.49 -32.04 33.83
C HIS A 907 -22.31 -32.35 35.11
N VAL A 908 -23.56 -31.89 35.21
CA VAL A 908 -24.48 -32.30 36.29
C VAL A 908 -25.93 -32.41 35.79
N LYS A 909 -26.59 -33.50 36.17
CA LYS A 909 -27.97 -33.85 35.82
C LYS A 909 -28.95 -32.78 36.34
N GLY A 910 -29.59 -32.04 35.44
CA GLY A 910 -30.65 -31.07 35.77
C GLY A 910 -30.33 -29.57 35.61
N SER A 911 -29.27 -29.19 34.89
CA SER A 911 -28.89 -27.78 34.67
C SER A 911 -29.48 -27.18 33.37
N TYR A 912 -29.77 -25.86 33.38
CA TYR A 912 -30.33 -25.08 32.26
C TYR A 912 -29.26 -24.35 31.41
N ILE A 913 -29.67 -23.83 30.24
CA ILE A 913 -28.80 -23.35 29.15
C ILE A 913 -28.94 -21.82 28.92
N TYR A 914 -27.80 -21.11 28.88
CA TYR A 914 -27.62 -19.72 28.41
C TYR A 914 -26.19 -19.55 27.85
N ALA A 915 -26.00 -18.72 26.81
CA ALA A 915 -24.72 -18.54 26.12
C ALA A 915 -23.89 -17.38 26.68
N ASP A 916 -22.69 -17.67 27.18
CA ASP A 916 -21.63 -16.66 27.38
C ASP A 916 -20.24 -17.32 27.34
N LYS A 917 -19.71 -17.55 26.12
CA LYS A 917 -18.28 -17.73 25.83
C LYS A 917 -18.02 -17.32 24.39
N ALA A 918 -17.00 -16.47 24.18
CA ALA A 918 -16.65 -15.86 22.90
C ALA A 918 -16.05 -16.81 21.84
N GLU A 919 -15.84 -18.11 22.13
CA GLU A 919 -15.00 -18.98 21.29
C GLU A 919 -15.70 -20.16 20.56
N GLY A 920 -16.96 -20.49 20.88
CA GLY A 920 -17.73 -21.56 20.20
C GLY A 920 -17.30 -23.01 20.55
N ALA A 921 -18.12 -24.01 20.19
CA ALA A 921 -17.81 -25.44 20.37
C ALA A 921 -17.24 -26.05 19.07
N ILE A 922 -16.19 -26.86 19.18
CA ILE A 922 -15.49 -27.50 18.04
C ILE A 922 -15.92 -28.97 17.96
N TRP A 923 -16.37 -29.37 16.78
CA TRP A 923 -16.85 -30.72 16.50
C TRP A 923 -16.00 -31.36 15.41
N GLU A 924 -15.76 -32.66 15.50
CA GLU A 924 -14.96 -33.43 14.54
C GLU A 924 -15.88 -34.44 13.83
N LEU A 925 -15.83 -34.52 12.50
CA LEU A 925 -16.55 -35.54 11.74
C LEU A 925 -15.66 -36.78 11.63
N GLU A 926 -15.92 -37.78 12.47
CA GLU A 926 -15.19 -39.04 12.41
C GLU A 926 -15.93 -40.03 11.49
N LYS A 927 -15.23 -40.50 10.44
CA LYS A 927 -15.57 -41.74 9.74
C LYS A 927 -15.13 -42.90 10.64
N LEU A 928 -16.03 -43.37 11.50
CA LEU A 928 -15.70 -44.48 12.39
C LEU A 928 -15.82 -45.79 11.61
N GLY A 929 -14.69 -46.33 11.16
CA GLY A 929 -14.59 -47.73 10.72
C GLY A 929 -14.09 -48.61 11.86
N GLY A 930 -14.86 -49.61 12.28
CA GLY A 930 -14.43 -50.61 13.26
C GLY A 930 -15.02 -50.46 14.66
N VAL A 931 -14.24 -50.82 15.68
CA VAL A 931 -14.67 -50.85 17.09
C VAL A 931 -13.89 -49.81 17.89
N SER A 932 -14.59 -48.87 18.53
CA SER A 932 -13.98 -47.83 19.38
C SER A 932 -14.32 -48.08 20.85
N ILE A 933 -13.34 -47.94 21.74
CA ILE A 933 -13.49 -48.32 23.16
C ILE A 933 -13.12 -47.16 24.07
N ILE A 934 -14.05 -46.81 24.96
CA ILE A 934 -13.90 -45.71 25.91
C ILE A 934 -14.03 -46.29 27.34
N PRO A 935 -12.98 -46.25 28.17
CA PRO A 935 -13.08 -46.68 29.56
C PRO A 935 -14.02 -45.74 30.35
N VAL A 936 -15.00 -46.31 31.06
CA VAL A 936 -15.93 -45.57 31.94
C VAL A 936 -15.50 -45.69 33.40
N ALA A 937 -15.05 -46.88 33.79
CA ALA A 937 -14.44 -47.14 35.09
C ALA A 937 -13.35 -48.20 34.87
N SER A 938 -12.08 -47.83 35.05
CA SER A 938 -10.95 -48.74 34.84
C SER A 938 -10.54 -49.45 36.13
N ALA A 939 -10.20 -50.73 36.05
CA ALA A 939 -9.57 -51.47 37.14
C ALA A 939 -8.18 -51.96 36.69
N THR A 940 -7.20 -51.89 37.60
CA THR A 940 -5.80 -52.20 37.31
C THR A 940 -5.66 -53.66 36.86
N GLY A 941 -5.14 -53.91 35.66
CA GLY A 941 -4.96 -55.26 35.11
C GLY A 941 -6.12 -55.78 34.25
N ILE A 942 -7.20 -54.99 34.07
CA ILE A 942 -8.27 -55.28 33.12
C ILE A 942 -8.17 -54.31 31.93
N SER A 943 -8.16 -54.83 30.70
CA SER A 943 -8.21 -54.00 29.48
C SER A 943 -9.22 -54.54 28.48
N VAL A 944 -9.96 -53.65 27.83
CA VAL A 944 -10.82 -53.96 26.70
C VAL A 944 -10.30 -53.17 25.51
N SER A 945 -9.88 -53.85 24.45
CA SER A 945 -9.28 -53.24 23.26
C SER A 945 -9.97 -53.75 21.98
N PRO A 946 -9.96 -52.98 20.88
CA PRO A 946 -10.45 -53.47 19.60
C PRO A 946 -9.64 -54.69 19.14
N SER A 947 -10.29 -55.66 18.50
CA SER A 947 -9.59 -56.68 17.73
C SER A 947 -9.11 -56.12 16.39
N VAL A 948 -8.15 -56.79 15.76
CA VAL A 948 -7.70 -56.49 14.39
C VAL A 948 -8.79 -56.78 13.33
N SER A 949 -9.78 -57.59 13.69
CA SER A 949 -11.00 -57.90 12.93
C SER A 949 -12.12 -56.90 13.24
N THR A 950 -12.83 -56.43 12.21
CA THR A 950 -13.96 -55.50 12.36
C THR A 950 -15.10 -56.16 13.17
N GLY A 951 -15.56 -55.47 14.22
CA GLY A 951 -16.69 -55.92 15.04
C GLY A 951 -16.37 -56.88 16.20
N GLU A 952 -15.10 -57.03 16.61
CA GLU A 952 -14.72 -57.82 17.79
C GLU A 952 -13.94 -56.98 18.82
N VAL A 953 -14.07 -57.34 20.10
CA VAL A 953 -13.27 -56.77 21.20
C VAL A 953 -12.46 -57.84 21.92
N VAL A 954 -11.22 -57.52 22.26
CA VAL A 954 -10.34 -58.36 23.07
C VAL A 954 -10.37 -57.84 24.51
N ILE A 955 -10.69 -58.73 25.44
CA ILE A 955 -10.83 -58.45 26.86
C ILE A 955 -9.76 -59.24 27.60
N ARG A 956 -8.85 -58.54 28.29
CA ARG A 956 -7.80 -59.14 29.11
C ARG A 956 -8.07 -58.92 30.57
N THR A 957 -7.92 -59.97 31.38
CA THR A 957 -8.14 -59.99 32.82
C THR A 957 -7.01 -60.74 33.52
N PRO A 958 -6.68 -60.43 34.78
CA PRO A 958 -5.55 -61.05 35.48
C PRO A 958 -5.86 -62.45 36.05
N GLY A 959 -7.04 -63.01 35.74
CA GLY A 959 -7.54 -64.30 36.22
C GLY A 959 -8.98 -64.54 35.76
N LYS A 960 -9.71 -65.43 36.43
CA LYS A 960 -11.12 -65.70 36.12
C LYS A 960 -11.99 -64.45 36.31
N ALA A 961 -12.77 -64.13 35.28
CA ALA A 961 -13.62 -62.96 35.26
C ALA A 961 -14.95 -63.20 34.55
N ALA A 962 -16.01 -62.63 35.11
CA ALA A 962 -17.32 -62.52 34.50
C ALA A 962 -17.37 -61.25 33.64
N ILE A 963 -17.72 -61.41 32.37
CA ILE A 963 -17.83 -60.32 31.40
C ILE A 963 -19.30 -60.20 30.99
N LYS A 964 -19.83 -58.98 31.03
CA LYS A 964 -21.21 -58.66 30.65
C LYS A 964 -21.21 -57.65 29.53
N VAL A 965 -21.78 -58.02 28.39
CA VAL A 965 -22.13 -57.05 27.35
C VAL A 965 -23.55 -56.61 27.59
N MET A 966 -23.76 -55.31 27.70
CA MET A 966 -25.03 -54.67 28.01
C MET A 966 -25.35 -53.61 26.96
N ASP A 967 -26.63 -53.30 26.79
CA ASP A 967 -27.01 -52.06 26.13
C ASP A 967 -26.75 -50.84 27.03
N MET A 968 -26.96 -49.63 26.49
CA MET A 968 -26.80 -48.39 27.24
C MET A 968 -27.84 -48.19 28.36
N GLY A 969 -28.92 -48.98 28.37
CA GLY A 969 -29.92 -49.03 29.45
C GLY A 969 -29.51 -49.95 30.61
N GLY A 970 -28.38 -50.66 30.49
CA GLY A 970 -27.89 -51.61 31.49
C GLY A 970 -28.52 -53.01 31.39
N CYS A 971 -29.28 -53.30 30.33
CA CYS A 971 -29.83 -54.62 30.09
C CYS A 971 -28.73 -55.56 29.56
N ILE A 972 -28.57 -56.72 30.17
CA ILE A 972 -27.51 -57.67 29.80
C ILE A 972 -27.90 -58.40 28.51
N LEU A 973 -27.11 -58.17 27.46
CA LEU A 973 -27.27 -58.78 26.13
C LEU A 973 -26.54 -60.11 26.03
N ALA A 974 -25.39 -60.24 26.69
CA ALA A 974 -24.63 -61.48 26.78
C ALA A 974 -23.74 -61.52 28.02
N ASN A 975 -23.48 -62.74 28.50
CA ASN A 975 -22.53 -63.00 29.57
C ASN A 975 -21.45 -63.96 29.06
N TYR A 976 -20.21 -63.69 29.43
CA TYR A 976 -19.06 -64.52 29.15
C TYR A 976 -18.25 -64.77 30.42
N GLN A 977 -17.43 -65.81 30.37
CA GLN A 977 -16.41 -66.11 31.37
C GLN A 977 -15.06 -66.14 30.66
N SER A 978 -14.05 -65.51 31.24
CA SER A 978 -12.68 -65.51 30.73
C SER A 978 -11.71 -65.91 31.82
N GLU A 979 -10.61 -66.57 31.44
CA GLU A 979 -9.44 -66.79 32.29
C GLU A 979 -8.22 -66.29 31.51
N GLY A 980 -7.89 -65.01 31.68
CA GLY A 980 -6.75 -64.37 31.00
C GLY A 980 -7.17 -63.46 29.84
N GLU A 981 -7.44 -64.01 28.66
CA GLU A 981 -7.83 -63.24 27.47
C GLU A 981 -9.08 -63.85 26.82
N LEU A 982 -10.03 -63.02 26.40
CA LEU A 982 -11.22 -63.42 25.66
C LEU A 982 -11.50 -62.44 24.54
N THR A 983 -11.63 -62.94 23.32
CA THR A 983 -12.17 -62.18 22.19
C THR A 983 -13.68 -62.39 22.12
N VAL A 984 -14.43 -61.29 22.12
CA VAL A 984 -15.89 -61.28 22.00
C VAL A 984 -16.28 -60.68 20.67
N ALA A 985 -16.94 -61.49 19.83
CA ALA A 985 -17.56 -61.00 18.61
C ALA A 985 -18.82 -60.20 18.95
N MET A 986 -18.79 -58.91 18.65
CA MET A 986 -19.86 -57.98 18.97
C MET A 986 -20.90 -58.00 17.84
N ASN A 987 -21.65 -59.10 17.77
CA ASN A 987 -22.68 -59.34 16.76
C ASN A 987 -24.00 -58.61 17.02
N TYR A 988 -23.87 -57.32 17.31
CA TYR A 988 -24.98 -56.42 17.55
C TYR A 988 -25.05 -55.37 16.44
N SER A 989 -26.18 -54.67 16.34
CA SER A 989 -26.35 -53.54 15.42
C SER A 989 -25.34 -52.43 15.71
N ASN A 990 -25.04 -51.58 14.72
CA ASN A 990 -24.19 -50.41 14.94
C ASN A 990 -24.79 -49.53 16.04
N GLY A 991 -23.99 -49.16 17.05
CA GLY A 991 -24.46 -48.53 18.28
C GLY A 991 -23.47 -48.62 19.45
N MET A 992 -23.81 -48.01 20.58
CA MET A 992 -23.02 -48.10 21.81
C MET A 992 -23.51 -49.22 22.73
N TYR A 993 -22.55 -49.91 23.33
CA TYR A 993 -22.73 -51.01 24.27
C TYR A 993 -21.83 -50.80 25.49
N LEU A 994 -22.19 -51.39 26.62
CA LEU A 994 -21.38 -51.41 27.83
C LEU A 994 -20.77 -52.80 28.02
N VAL A 995 -19.47 -52.88 28.21
CA VAL A 995 -18.76 -54.10 28.60
C VAL A 995 -18.32 -53.95 30.05
N GLY A 996 -19.02 -54.64 30.94
CA GLY A 996 -18.69 -54.75 32.35
C GLY A 996 -17.82 -55.98 32.61
N VAL A 997 -16.73 -55.84 33.34
CA VAL A 997 -15.81 -56.93 33.68
C VAL A 997 -15.62 -56.99 35.19
N THR A 998 -15.91 -58.15 35.76
CA THR A 998 -15.78 -58.43 37.20
C THR A 998 -14.84 -59.61 37.38
N ALA A 999 -13.63 -59.37 37.90
CA ALA A 999 -12.64 -60.42 38.17
C ALA A 999 -12.73 -60.93 39.61
N ASP A 1000 -12.57 -62.24 39.83
CA ASP A 1000 -12.81 -62.92 41.12
C ASP A 1000 -11.94 -62.41 42.29
N GLN A 1001 -10.84 -61.69 42.00
CA GLN A 1001 -9.93 -61.13 43.01
C GLN A 1001 -9.97 -59.60 43.11
N MET A 1002 -11.00 -58.94 42.57
CA MET A 1002 -11.13 -57.48 42.62
C MET A 1002 -12.50 -57.01 43.16
N PRO A 1003 -12.53 -55.99 44.04
CA PRO A 1003 -13.78 -55.48 44.62
C PRO A 1003 -14.59 -54.56 43.69
N SER A 1004 -14.04 -54.12 42.55
CA SER A 1004 -14.65 -53.13 41.66
C SER A 1004 -14.87 -53.67 40.24
N VAL A 1005 -16.03 -53.37 39.65
CA VAL A 1005 -16.36 -53.68 38.25
C VAL A 1005 -15.67 -52.67 37.33
N ALA A 1006 -14.91 -53.14 36.36
CA ALA A 1006 -14.42 -52.29 35.28
C ALA A 1006 -15.50 -52.20 34.18
N THR A 1007 -15.82 -51.00 33.71
CA THR A 1007 -16.85 -50.78 32.70
C THR A 1007 -16.27 -49.99 31.54
N TYR A 1008 -16.52 -50.47 30.31
CA TYR A 1008 -16.08 -49.86 29.07
C TYR A 1008 -17.29 -49.59 28.17
N LYS A 1009 -17.35 -48.43 27.52
CA LYS A 1009 -18.25 -48.19 26.39
C LYS A 1009 -17.58 -48.72 25.14
N VAL A 1010 -18.27 -49.60 24.42
CA VAL A 1010 -17.85 -50.13 23.14
C VAL A 1010 -18.80 -49.60 22.08
N MET A 1011 -18.28 -48.82 21.15
CA MET A 1011 -19.02 -48.36 19.99
C MET A 1011 -18.73 -49.28 18.82
N LEU A 1012 -19.80 -49.83 18.23
CA LEU A 1012 -19.74 -50.68 17.06
C LEU A 1012 -20.18 -49.90 15.83
N CYS A 1013 -19.31 -49.83 14.83
CA CYS A 1013 -19.63 -49.36 13.50
C CYS A 1013 -19.11 -50.39 12.49
N LYS A 1014 -19.92 -51.42 12.23
CA LYS A 1014 -19.68 -52.48 11.24
C LYS A 1014 -19.85 -51.96 9.82
#